data_AF-A0A497HMP8-F1
#
_entry.id   AF-A0A497HMP8-F1
#
_cell.length_a   1.000
_cell.length_b   1.000
_cell.length_c   1.000
_cell.angle_alpha   90.00
_cell.angle_beta   90.00
_cell.angle_gamma   90.00
#
_symmetry.space_group_name_H-M   'P 1'
#
loop_
_entity.id
_entity.type
_entity.pdbx_description
1 polymer ?
#
loop_
_entity_poly.entity_id
_entity_poly.type
_entity_poly.pdbx_seq_one_letter_code
_entity_poly.pdbx_strand_id
1 'polypeptide(L)'
;MAENVLVDIERKWQRIWEEKVRWEAERDETREKFFLIFAYPGISGYLHVGHMRGFTYADVICRYKRQRGYSVLFPVGFHASGLPAISLAKRIQRGDPSTIEYLKRNGCPEEEIEKLKDVSYLIDFFSKVYINDYWKRFGFTIDLSRAMSTVSPGYKRFITWQFLKLNQKGLLTKKPHYAPYCPNCGPVAVDPSQTDVSEGGDADVLEYSLLLFEGPQQLILPAATLRPETLFGVTNMWLNPDVEYVVAEVDGRGWLLSREGYVKLSYQMGDVEEVGKIKGSELIGKSCRVPYTNREVPILPGPFVDPKVATGVVMSVPAHAPYDWIALEDLKGELREGEDPWGLKSVVEGIMPITIIKSRKYPMEDPAGHLVKSMGVKDQFEVEKLEEATREIYREEFHSGVLNDLCMDYAGLKVSEIKDTLKVDLENIGLIRPFYDFSKEVICRCGERVVIKRIENQWFIRYSDEELTERSVEHTERMMIYPEEYRRELPGVLEWFSDRACIRQGSWLGTEFPFAKGWIIEPISDSTLYPAYYIVSKYVNSGELKVEWMDERFFDYVYLGRGEISDFPEERRGVIEKIRRDFLYWYPLDINLGGKEHKTVHFPVFLMNHVAIMPKWAWPRGIFVHWWVTQKGGEKIAKSKGGAEPIPEAIAHYGVDSMRLYYCHVGSPEMDVEW
;
A
#
# COMPACT_ATOMS: atom_id res chain seq x y z
N MET A 1 -47.45 16.06 4.71
CA MET A 1 -46.11 16.00 5.35
C MET A 1 -45.98 17.29 6.13
N ALA A 2 -45.88 17.24 7.47
CA ALA A 2 -45.59 18.44 8.23
C ALA A 2 -44.24 18.99 7.74
N GLU A 3 -44.22 20.25 7.29
CA GLU A 3 -42.97 20.93 6.92
C GLU A 3 -41.98 20.79 8.07
N ASN A 4 -40.81 20.22 7.79
CA ASN A 4 -39.79 19.99 8.79
C ASN A 4 -39.19 21.35 9.17
N VAL A 5 -39.70 21.94 10.25
CA VAL A 5 -39.29 23.25 10.79
C VAL A 5 -37.77 23.39 10.89
N LEU A 6 -37.04 22.30 11.16
CA LEU A 6 -35.57 22.29 11.22
C LEU A 6 -34.94 22.60 9.85
N VAL A 7 -35.46 22.01 8.76
CA VAL A 7 -34.96 22.24 7.40
C VAL A 7 -35.17 23.70 6.97
N ASP A 8 -36.28 24.33 7.37
CA ASP A 8 -36.52 25.74 7.08
C ASP A 8 -35.60 26.66 7.88
N ILE A 9 -35.30 26.32 9.13
CA ILE A 9 -34.31 27.01 9.96
C ILE A 9 -32.91 26.87 9.34
N GLU A 10 -32.52 25.66 8.93
CA GLU A 10 -31.25 25.38 8.26
C GLU A 10 -31.10 26.24 7.01
N ARG A 11 -32.08 26.22 6.11
CA ARG A 11 -32.08 27.02 4.86
C ARG A 11 -31.98 28.51 5.15
N LYS A 12 -32.71 29.02 6.15
CA LYS A 12 -32.66 30.42 6.56
C LYS A 12 -31.23 30.81 6.97
N TRP A 13 -30.60 30.03 7.85
CA TRP A 13 -29.24 30.36 8.34
C TRP A 13 -28.16 30.15 7.29
N GLN A 14 -28.26 29.10 6.47
CA GLN A 14 -27.34 28.87 5.35
C GLN A 14 -27.36 30.04 4.36
N ARG A 15 -28.56 30.53 3.99
CA ARG A 15 -28.70 31.72 3.15
C ARG A 15 -28.08 32.96 3.80
N ILE A 16 -28.34 33.19 5.09
CA ILE A 16 -27.74 34.30 5.83
C ILE A 16 -26.21 34.19 5.85
N TRP A 17 -25.66 32.99 6.06
CA TRP A 17 -24.21 32.78 6.06
C TRP A 17 -23.60 33.01 4.68
N GLU A 18 -24.23 32.53 3.61
CA GLU A 18 -23.74 32.75 2.24
C GLU A 18 -23.78 34.22 1.82
N GLU A 19 -24.82 34.96 2.24
CA GLU A 19 -24.96 36.39 1.91
C GLU A 19 -24.11 37.32 2.79
N LYS A 20 -23.97 37.00 4.09
CA LYS A 20 -23.47 37.95 5.11
C LYS A 20 -22.20 37.52 5.83
N VAL A 21 -21.84 36.23 5.80
CA VAL A 21 -20.69 35.72 6.56
C VAL A 21 -19.58 35.32 5.60
N ARG A 22 -18.39 35.87 5.82
CA ARG A 22 -17.17 35.43 5.15
C ARG A 22 -16.41 34.50 6.07
N TRP A 23 -16.27 33.24 5.68
CA TRP A 23 -15.42 32.26 6.36
C TRP A 23 -13.94 32.38 5.96
N GLU A 24 -13.63 33.30 5.03
CA GLU A 24 -12.28 33.63 4.59
C GLU A 24 -11.44 34.07 5.79
N ALA A 25 -10.40 33.29 6.08
CA ALA A 25 -9.50 33.58 7.19
C ALA A 25 -8.49 34.65 6.75
N GLU A 26 -8.43 35.72 7.53
CA GLU A 26 -7.46 36.81 7.40
C GLU A 26 -6.51 36.84 8.59
N ARG A 27 -5.28 37.28 8.35
CA ARG A 27 -4.30 37.49 9.41
C ARG A 27 -4.80 38.57 10.36
N ASP A 28 -4.92 38.24 11.64
CA ASP A 28 -5.24 39.18 12.72
C ASP A 28 -4.21 39.01 13.84
N GLU A 29 -3.25 39.93 13.88
CA GLU A 29 -2.15 39.91 14.85
C GLU A 29 -2.61 40.17 16.30
N THR A 30 -3.88 40.56 16.51
CA THR A 30 -4.47 40.75 17.84
C THR A 30 -5.07 39.47 18.43
N ARG A 31 -5.21 38.42 17.63
CA ARG A 31 -5.84 37.15 18.03
C ARG A 31 -4.88 35.99 17.88
N GLU A 32 -5.00 35.02 18.77
CA GLU A 32 -4.34 33.73 18.58
C GLU A 32 -4.91 33.02 17.34
N LYS A 33 -4.02 32.46 16.54
CA LYS A 33 -4.39 31.69 15.35
C LYS A 33 -4.72 30.24 15.70
N PHE A 34 -5.59 29.61 14.91
CA PHE A 34 -5.84 28.18 14.92
C PHE A 34 -6.03 27.68 13.49
N PHE A 35 -5.17 26.78 13.04
CA PHE A 35 -5.16 26.22 11.71
C PHE A 35 -5.40 24.71 11.77
N LEU A 36 -6.54 24.28 11.25
CA LEU A 36 -6.94 22.89 11.17
C LEU A 36 -7.22 22.52 9.71
N ILE A 37 -6.82 21.30 9.33
CA ILE A 37 -7.22 20.70 8.06
C ILE A 37 -7.91 19.36 8.30
N PHE A 38 -8.73 18.97 7.33
CA PHE A 38 -9.14 17.59 7.15
C PHE A 38 -8.40 17.01 5.94
N ALA A 39 -7.97 15.75 6.02
CA ALA A 39 -7.40 15.03 4.90
C ALA A 39 -8.35 15.13 3.70
N TYR A 40 -7.92 15.83 2.65
CA TYR A 40 -8.75 16.10 1.49
C TYR A 40 -9.27 14.80 0.81
N PRO A 41 -10.55 14.75 0.38
CA PRO A 41 -11.11 13.56 -0.21
C PRO A 41 -10.54 13.29 -1.61
N GLY A 42 -10.41 12.00 -1.93
CA GLY A 42 -10.07 11.52 -3.27
C GLY A 42 -11.21 11.71 -4.27
N ILE A 43 -10.89 12.14 -5.50
CA ILE A 43 -11.87 12.27 -6.57
C ILE A 43 -12.13 10.91 -7.22
N SER A 44 -13.15 10.22 -6.73
CA SER A 44 -13.54 8.86 -7.15
C SER A 44 -15.05 8.68 -7.30
N GLY A 45 -15.79 9.78 -7.44
CA GLY A 45 -17.26 9.80 -7.48
C GLY A 45 -17.88 10.54 -6.30
N TYR A 46 -19.17 10.34 -6.06
CA TYR A 46 -19.90 10.89 -4.90
C TYR A 46 -19.30 10.44 -3.56
N LEU A 47 -19.33 11.33 -2.56
CA LEU A 47 -18.99 10.98 -1.17
C LEU A 47 -20.20 10.30 -0.51
N HIS A 48 -19.94 9.47 0.49
CA HIS A 48 -20.98 8.88 1.35
C HIS A 48 -21.00 9.53 2.73
N VAL A 49 -22.08 9.29 3.50
CA VAL A 49 -22.32 9.83 4.86
C VAL A 49 -21.12 9.73 5.79
N GLY A 50 -20.36 8.62 5.75
CA GLY A 50 -19.13 8.48 6.55
C GLY A 50 -18.07 9.57 6.37
N HIS A 51 -17.96 10.21 5.20
CA HIS A 51 -17.04 11.34 5.01
C HIS A 51 -17.46 12.56 5.84
N MET A 52 -18.77 12.75 6.04
CA MET A 52 -19.30 13.91 6.76
C MET A 52 -19.00 13.84 8.26
N ARG A 53 -18.74 12.65 8.82
CA ARG A 53 -18.33 12.48 10.23
C ARG A 53 -17.04 13.25 10.54
N GLY A 54 -15.99 13.03 9.76
CA GLY A 54 -14.70 13.71 9.92
C GLY A 54 -14.80 15.23 9.72
N PHE A 55 -15.49 15.68 8.68
CA PHE A 55 -15.75 17.10 8.46
C PHE A 55 -16.58 17.73 9.59
N THR A 56 -17.51 17.00 10.19
CA THR A 56 -18.29 17.47 11.34
C THR A 56 -17.38 17.70 12.55
N TYR A 57 -16.47 16.79 12.85
CA TYR A 57 -15.49 16.99 13.94
C TYR A 57 -14.60 18.22 13.69
N ALA A 58 -14.06 18.34 12.48
CA ALA A 58 -13.27 19.50 12.08
C ALA A 58 -14.05 20.82 12.27
N ASP A 59 -15.29 20.88 11.78
CA ASP A 59 -16.12 22.07 11.87
C ASP A 59 -16.52 22.43 13.31
N VAL A 60 -16.83 21.43 14.15
CA VAL A 60 -17.15 21.63 15.57
C VAL A 60 -15.96 22.22 16.32
N ILE A 61 -14.75 21.67 16.11
CA ILE A 61 -13.51 22.20 16.72
C ILE A 61 -13.27 23.65 16.25
N CYS A 62 -13.40 23.91 14.96
CA CYS A 62 -13.24 25.25 14.39
C CYS A 62 -14.25 26.26 14.95
N ARG A 63 -15.52 25.88 15.09
CA ARG A 63 -16.56 26.72 15.70
C ARG A 63 -16.27 27.01 17.17
N TYR A 64 -15.88 25.99 17.93
CA TYR A 64 -15.47 26.16 19.32
C TYR A 64 -14.29 27.14 19.45
N LYS A 65 -13.27 27.00 18.62
CA LYS A 65 -12.11 27.92 18.60
C LYS A 65 -12.50 29.34 18.24
N ARG A 66 -13.37 29.56 17.24
CA ARG A 66 -13.88 30.90 16.93
C ARG A 66 -14.64 31.52 18.11
N GLN A 67 -15.48 30.75 18.79
CA GLN A 67 -16.21 31.22 19.99
C GLN A 67 -15.27 31.57 21.15
N ARG A 68 -14.10 30.91 21.21
CA ARG A 68 -13.03 31.20 22.17
C ARG A 68 -12.15 32.40 21.78
N GLY A 69 -12.45 33.08 20.67
CA GLY A 69 -11.74 34.29 20.22
C GLY A 69 -10.57 34.04 19.27
N TYR A 70 -10.35 32.81 18.81
CA TYR A 70 -9.26 32.50 17.86
C TYR A 70 -9.59 32.99 16.44
N SER A 71 -8.56 33.39 15.71
CA SER A 71 -8.59 33.47 14.25
C SER A 71 -8.44 32.06 13.68
N VAL A 72 -9.48 31.56 13.01
CA VAL A 72 -9.54 30.16 12.58
C VAL A 72 -9.42 30.03 11.06
N LEU A 73 -8.44 29.27 10.61
CA LEU A 73 -8.27 28.84 9.22
C LEU A 73 -8.68 27.37 9.07
N PHE A 74 -9.71 27.11 8.26
CA PHE A 74 -10.17 25.78 7.90
C PHE A 74 -10.38 25.68 6.38
N PRO A 75 -9.34 25.34 5.60
CA PRO A 75 -9.42 25.21 4.15
C PRO A 75 -9.78 23.78 3.74
N VAL A 76 -10.03 23.58 2.45
CA VAL A 76 -10.30 22.27 1.84
C VAL A 76 -9.58 22.13 0.51
N GLY A 77 -9.38 20.90 0.07
CA GLY A 77 -8.86 20.61 -1.26
C GLY A 77 -9.43 19.31 -1.84
N PHE A 78 -8.95 18.94 -3.01
CA PHE A 78 -9.38 17.78 -3.77
C PHE A 78 -8.17 16.95 -4.16
N HIS A 79 -8.15 15.70 -3.72
CA HIS A 79 -7.07 14.78 -4.04
C HIS A 79 -7.37 14.07 -5.36
N ALA A 80 -6.93 14.67 -6.47
CA ALA A 80 -7.17 14.17 -7.81
C ALA A 80 -5.98 13.36 -8.38
N SER A 81 -4.84 13.38 -7.69
CA SER A 81 -3.65 12.59 -8.04
C SER A 81 -3.98 11.10 -7.96
N GLY A 82 -3.43 10.30 -8.87
CA GLY A 82 -3.65 8.86 -8.92
C GLY A 82 -4.47 8.37 -10.10
N LEU A 83 -4.94 7.13 -9.98
CA LEU A 83 -5.82 6.47 -10.95
C LEU A 83 -7.33 6.63 -10.71
N PRO A 84 -7.87 6.86 -9.49
CA PRO A 84 -9.32 6.76 -9.26
C PRO A 84 -10.20 7.57 -10.22
N ALA A 85 -9.85 8.84 -10.49
CA ALA A 85 -10.58 9.69 -11.42
C ALA A 85 -10.52 9.16 -12.87
N ILE A 86 -9.36 8.65 -13.30
CA ILE A 86 -9.17 8.05 -14.62
C ILE A 86 -9.96 6.75 -14.74
N SER A 87 -9.89 5.90 -13.72
CA SER A 87 -10.60 4.62 -13.71
C SER A 87 -12.11 4.84 -13.78
N LEU A 88 -12.63 5.86 -13.08
CA LEU A 88 -14.04 6.24 -13.17
C LEU A 88 -14.39 6.74 -14.58
N ALA A 89 -13.61 7.67 -15.15
CA ALA A 89 -13.82 8.17 -16.50
C ALA A 89 -13.80 7.05 -17.55
N LYS A 90 -12.84 6.12 -17.46
CA LYS A 90 -12.74 4.95 -18.36
C LYS A 90 -13.93 4.00 -18.23
N ARG A 91 -14.46 3.77 -17.03
CA ARG A 91 -15.68 2.95 -16.83
C ARG A 91 -16.89 3.59 -17.48
N ILE A 92 -17.04 4.91 -17.35
CA ILE A 92 -18.11 5.68 -18.01
C ILE A 92 -17.94 5.61 -19.53
N GLN A 93 -16.72 5.76 -20.04
CA GLN A 93 -16.42 5.66 -21.48
C GLN A 93 -16.77 4.29 -22.06
N ARG A 94 -16.54 3.21 -21.29
CA ARG A 94 -16.91 1.83 -21.67
C ARG A 94 -18.41 1.55 -21.55
N GLY A 95 -19.20 2.46 -20.97
CA GLY A 95 -20.62 2.25 -20.73
C GLY A 95 -20.90 1.19 -19.67
N ASP A 96 -20.04 1.06 -18.64
CA ASP A 96 -20.23 0.09 -17.56
C ASP A 96 -21.59 0.28 -16.84
N PRO A 97 -22.54 -0.68 -16.94
CA PRO A 97 -23.91 -0.47 -16.46
C PRO A 97 -23.98 -0.10 -14.97
N SER A 98 -23.16 -0.74 -14.14
CA SER A 98 -23.13 -0.51 -12.70
C SER A 98 -22.69 0.90 -12.34
N THR A 99 -21.70 1.44 -13.06
CA THR A 99 -21.18 2.80 -12.88
C THR A 99 -22.21 3.83 -13.32
N ILE A 100 -22.87 3.62 -14.47
CA ILE A 100 -23.89 4.54 -14.97
C ILE A 100 -25.11 4.58 -14.03
N GLU A 101 -25.58 3.42 -13.56
CA GLU A 101 -26.67 3.34 -12.57
C GLU A 101 -26.29 4.04 -11.25
N TYR A 102 -25.07 3.82 -10.77
CA TYR A 102 -24.54 4.51 -9.58
C TYR A 102 -24.60 6.04 -9.71
N LEU A 103 -24.17 6.59 -10.84
CA LEU A 103 -24.18 8.04 -11.08
C LEU A 103 -25.62 8.58 -11.10
N LYS A 104 -26.53 7.91 -11.83
CA LYS A 104 -27.94 8.29 -11.90
C LYS A 104 -28.62 8.25 -10.54
N ARG A 105 -28.37 7.20 -9.75
CA ARG A 105 -28.93 7.05 -8.39
C ARG A 105 -28.46 8.16 -7.44
N ASN A 106 -27.27 8.72 -7.66
CA ASN A 106 -26.79 9.88 -6.89
C ASN A 106 -27.22 11.23 -7.50
N GLY A 107 -28.16 11.23 -8.44
CA GLY A 107 -28.74 12.44 -9.02
C GLY A 107 -27.93 13.06 -10.16
N CYS A 108 -26.99 12.34 -10.78
CA CYS A 108 -26.27 12.84 -11.96
C CYS A 108 -27.17 12.84 -13.20
N PRO A 109 -27.41 14.00 -13.86
CA PRO A 109 -28.15 14.04 -15.12
C PRO A 109 -27.42 13.29 -16.24
N GLU A 110 -28.16 12.70 -17.19
CA GLU A 110 -27.57 11.95 -18.33
C GLU A 110 -26.62 12.80 -19.18
N GLU A 111 -26.96 14.08 -19.39
CA GLU A 111 -26.13 15.03 -20.14
C GLU A 111 -24.77 15.29 -19.47
N GLU A 112 -24.72 15.22 -18.14
CA GLU A 112 -23.48 15.37 -17.37
C GLU A 112 -22.64 14.11 -17.43
N ILE A 113 -23.28 12.92 -17.35
CA ILE A 113 -22.60 11.62 -17.41
C ILE A 113 -21.75 11.50 -18.67
N GLU A 114 -22.24 11.97 -19.83
CA GLU A 114 -21.49 11.91 -21.07
C GLU A 114 -20.19 12.73 -21.01
N LYS A 115 -20.23 13.90 -20.35
CA LYS A 115 -19.07 14.79 -20.18
C LYS A 115 -18.04 14.25 -19.18
N LEU A 116 -18.47 13.43 -18.21
CA LEU A 116 -17.60 12.80 -17.21
C LEU A 116 -16.59 11.80 -17.81
N LYS A 117 -16.67 11.49 -19.12
CA LYS A 117 -15.62 10.76 -19.84
C LYS A 117 -14.32 11.55 -19.93
N ASP A 118 -14.38 12.88 -19.92
CA ASP A 118 -13.20 13.73 -19.79
C ASP A 118 -12.77 13.84 -18.33
N VAL A 119 -11.50 13.51 -18.07
CA VAL A 119 -10.95 13.44 -16.71
C VAL A 119 -10.89 14.83 -16.05
N SER A 120 -10.61 15.88 -16.82
CA SER A 120 -10.53 17.24 -16.28
C SER A 120 -11.91 17.74 -15.89
N TYR A 121 -12.90 17.49 -16.74
CA TYR A 121 -14.31 17.78 -16.46
C TYR A 121 -14.82 16.99 -15.26
N LEU A 122 -14.48 15.70 -15.15
CA LEU A 122 -14.86 14.86 -14.02
C LEU A 122 -14.34 15.45 -12.69
N ILE A 123 -13.09 15.90 -12.66
CA ILE A 123 -12.51 16.52 -11.46
C ILE A 123 -13.24 17.81 -11.10
N ASP A 124 -13.50 18.68 -12.07
CA ASP A 124 -14.24 19.92 -11.86
C ASP A 124 -15.68 19.68 -11.38
N PHE A 125 -16.39 18.74 -12.02
CA PHE A 125 -17.74 18.35 -11.65
C PHE A 125 -17.81 17.87 -10.19
N PHE A 126 -16.99 16.87 -9.81
CA PHE A 126 -17.03 16.36 -8.44
C PHE A 126 -16.53 17.38 -7.41
N SER A 127 -15.59 18.26 -7.77
CA SER A 127 -15.17 19.36 -6.90
C SER A 127 -16.34 20.31 -6.60
N LYS A 128 -17.15 20.65 -7.61
CA LYS A 128 -18.38 21.45 -7.45
C LYS A 128 -19.44 20.74 -6.63
N VAL A 129 -19.66 19.45 -6.86
CA VAL A 129 -20.58 18.62 -6.04
C VAL A 129 -20.15 18.65 -4.58
N TYR A 130 -18.86 18.46 -4.29
CA TYR A 130 -18.38 18.41 -2.91
C TYR A 130 -18.56 19.76 -2.19
N ILE A 131 -18.27 20.86 -2.88
CA ILE A 131 -18.48 22.21 -2.34
C ILE A 131 -19.97 22.49 -2.11
N ASN A 132 -20.79 22.34 -3.15
CA ASN A 132 -22.15 22.86 -3.14
C ASN A 132 -23.13 21.90 -2.46
N ASP A 133 -23.04 20.62 -2.77
CA ASP A 133 -24.06 19.64 -2.36
C ASP A 133 -23.72 19.02 -1.00
N TYR A 134 -22.45 19.08 -0.58
CA TYR A 134 -22.03 18.58 0.73
C TYR A 134 -21.60 19.71 1.67
N TRP A 135 -20.47 20.36 1.43
CA TRP A 135 -19.86 21.21 2.46
C TRP A 135 -20.69 22.46 2.78
N LYS A 136 -21.15 23.19 1.76
CA LYS A 136 -22.06 24.33 1.94
C LYS A 136 -23.39 23.88 2.54
N ARG A 137 -23.95 22.78 2.02
CA ARG A 137 -25.23 22.24 2.48
C ARG A 137 -25.18 21.70 3.91
N PHE A 138 -24.03 21.22 4.39
CA PHE A 138 -23.80 20.86 5.80
C PHE A 138 -23.50 22.05 6.71
N GLY A 139 -23.40 23.26 6.14
CA GLY A 139 -23.05 24.48 6.87
C GLY A 139 -21.64 24.43 7.47
N PHE A 140 -20.69 23.76 6.83
CA PHE A 140 -19.31 23.76 7.31
C PHE A 140 -18.66 25.14 7.09
N THR A 141 -17.90 25.59 8.08
CA THR A 141 -17.26 26.91 8.15
C THR A 141 -15.92 26.95 7.43
N ILE A 142 -15.95 26.53 6.17
CA ILE A 142 -14.78 26.33 5.32
C ILE A 142 -14.41 27.62 4.59
N ASP A 143 -13.11 27.87 4.53
CA ASP A 143 -12.52 28.90 3.69
C ASP A 143 -12.33 28.39 2.26
N LEU A 144 -13.31 28.69 1.41
CA LEU A 144 -13.29 28.30 -0.01
C LEU A 144 -12.34 29.13 -0.86
N SER A 145 -11.84 30.28 -0.39
CA SER A 145 -10.86 31.08 -1.14
C SER A 145 -9.56 30.30 -1.36
N ARG A 146 -9.29 29.31 -0.52
CA ARG A 146 -8.10 28.45 -0.52
C ARG A 146 -8.33 27.08 -1.15
N ALA A 147 -9.53 26.83 -1.70
CA ALA A 147 -9.85 25.57 -2.36
C ALA A 147 -8.84 25.24 -3.47
N MET A 148 -8.32 24.03 -3.49
CA MET A 148 -7.28 23.62 -4.46
C MET A 148 -7.42 22.15 -4.84
N SER A 149 -6.87 21.79 -6.00
CA SER A 149 -6.76 20.41 -6.47
C SER A 149 -5.29 20.04 -6.66
N THR A 150 -4.94 18.80 -6.36
CA THR A 150 -3.55 18.31 -6.48
C THR A 150 -3.03 18.30 -7.91
N VAL A 151 -3.92 18.37 -8.91
CA VAL A 151 -3.54 18.48 -10.33
C VAL A 151 -3.50 19.93 -10.84
N SER A 152 -3.74 20.92 -9.98
CA SER A 152 -3.69 22.33 -10.36
C SER A 152 -2.25 22.79 -10.66
N PRO A 153 -2.05 23.75 -11.60
CA PRO A 153 -0.70 24.18 -12.01
C PRO A 153 0.17 24.70 -10.85
N GLY A 154 -0.41 25.51 -9.95
CA GLY A 154 0.31 26.02 -8.78
C GLY A 154 0.72 24.91 -7.80
N TYR A 155 -0.13 23.91 -7.61
CA TYR A 155 0.18 22.76 -6.74
C TYR A 155 1.30 21.91 -7.33
N LYS A 156 1.29 21.69 -8.65
CA LYS A 156 2.38 20.99 -9.34
C LYS A 156 3.73 21.67 -9.12
N ARG A 157 3.80 23.00 -9.21
CA ARG A 157 5.02 23.77 -8.88
C ARG A 157 5.48 23.55 -7.44
N PHE A 158 4.54 23.56 -6.50
CA PHE A 158 4.80 23.30 -5.08
C PHE A 158 5.36 21.89 -4.83
N ILE A 159 4.77 20.87 -5.45
CA ILE A 159 5.25 19.48 -5.33
C ILE A 159 6.61 19.29 -6.01
N THR A 160 6.85 19.93 -7.15
CA THR A 160 8.19 19.97 -7.75
C THR A 160 9.21 20.53 -6.75
N TRP A 161 8.92 21.65 -6.08
CA TRP A 161 9.79 22.21 -5.04
C TRP A 161 10.02 21.22 -3.89
N GLN A 162 8.97 20.60 -3.34
CA GLN A 162 9.10 19.62 -2.27
C GLN A 162 10.09 18.51 -2.64
N PHE A 163 9.98 17.96 -3.84
CA PHE A 163 10.88 16.89 -4.30
C PHE A 163 12.31 17.36 -4.58
N LEU A 164 12.50 18.60 -5.04
CA LEU A 164 13.83 19.20 -5.11
C LEU A 164 14.46 19.29 -3.71
N LYS A 165 13.70 19.67 -2.68
CA LYS A 165 14.19 19.72 -1.29
C LYS A 165 14.52 18.33 -0.74
N LEU A 166 13.68 17.32 -0.99
CA LEU A 166 13.98 15.93 -0.60
C LEU A 166 15.29 15.44 -1.23
N ASN A 167 15.51 15.74 -2.51
CA ASN A 167 16.74 15.39 -3.21
C ASN A 167 17.96 16.10 -2.62
N GLN A 168 17.86 17.41 -2.36
CA GLN A 168 18.93 18.19 -1.72
C GLN A 168 19.31 17.68 -0.32
N LYS A 169 18.38 17.00 0.36
CA LYS A 169 18.59 16.36 1.66
C LYS A 169 19.14 14.92 1.57
N GLY A 170 19.36 14.38 0.37
CA GLY A 170 19.82 12.99 0.20
C GLY A 170 18.76 11.94 0.55
N LEU A 171 17.48 12.34 0.59
CA LEU A 171 16.36 11.49 0.99
C LEU A 171 15.67 10.81 -0.22
N LEU A 172 16.14 11.04 -1.44
CA LEU A 172 15.68 10.30 -2.61
C LEU A 172 16.73 9.27 -3.02
N THR A 173 16.30 8.02 -3.24
CA THR A 173 17.18 6.94 -3.70
C THR A 173 16.53 6.14 -4.82
N LYS A 174 17.36 5.40 -5.55
CA LYS A 174 16.92 4.42 -6.55
C LYS A 174 17.27 3.03 -6.07
N LYS A 175 16.33 2.11 -6.20
CA LYS A 175 16.57 0.68 -6.03
C LYS A 175 15.63 -0.13 -6.93
N PRO A 176 15.94 -1.39 -7.23
CA PRO A 176 15.00 -2.28 -7.88
C PRO A 176 13.69 -2.35 -7.09
N HIS A 177 12.57 -2.34 -7.80
CA HIS A 177 11.25 -2.53 -7.20
C HIS A 177 10.46 -3.58 -7.97
N TYR A 178 9.73 -4.40 -7.23
CA TYR A 178 8.93 -5.48 -7.76
C TYR A 178 7.47 -5.09 -7.63
N ALA A 179 6.79 -4.89 -8.77
CA ALA A 179 5.43 -4.36 -8.81
C ALA A 179 4.50 -5.22 -9.68
N PRO A 180 3.21 -5.32 -9.33
CA PRO A 180 2.20 -5.96 -10.18
C PRO A 180 2.15 -5.35 -11.59
N TYR A 181 2.16 -6.23 -12.59
CA TYR A 181 2.22 -5.88 -13.99
C TYR A 181 1.40 -6.87 -14.82
N CYS A 182 0.49 -6.33 -15.64
CA CYS A 182 -0.22 -7.08 -16.66
C CYS A 182 0.58 -7.03 -17.98
N PRO A 183 0.95 -8.18 -18.58
CA PRO A 183 1.61 -8.25 -19.88
C PRO A 183 0.94 -7.40 -20.97
N ASN A 184 -0.40 -7.33 -20.95
CA ASN A 184 -1.20 -6.60 -21.93
C ASN A 184 -1.47 -5.13 -21.53
N CYS A 185 -1.85 -4.86 -20.28
CA CYS A 185 -2.29 -3.53 -19.83
C CYS A 185 -1.19 -2.67 -19.20
N GLY A 186 -0.03 -3.24 -18.87
CA GLY A 186 1.03 -2.57 -18.13
C GLY A 186 0.84 -2.64 -16.61
N PRO A 187 1.35 -1.66 -15.84
CA PRO A 187 1.19 -1.64 -14.38
C PRO A 187 -0.28 -1.67 -13.96
N VAL A 188 -0.61 -2.48 -12.96
CA VAL A 188 -1.97 -2.64 -12.42
C VAL A 188 -1.97 -2.55 -10.89
N ALA A 189 -3.06 -2.07 -10.29
CA ALA A 189 -3.27 -2.14 -8.85
C ALA A 189 -3.86 -3.50 -8.46
N VAL A 190 -3.21 -4.17 -7.51
CA VAL A 190 -3.73 -5.36 -6.83
C VAL A 190 -4.16 -4.90 -5.44
N ASP A 191 -5.47 -4.75 -5.25
CA ASP A 191 -6.03 -4.28 -4.01
C ASP A 191 -7.48 -4.81 -3.83
N PRO A 192 -8.01 -4.85 -2.58
CA PRO A 192 -9.33 -5.43 -2.30
C PRO A 192 -10.50 -4.75 -3.02
N SER A 193 -10.33 -3.53 -3.54
CA SER A 193 -11.35 -2.88 -4.37
C SER A 193 -11.47 -3.48 -5.77
N GLN A 194 -10.50 -4.31 -6.18
CA GLN A 194 -10.42 -4.97 -7.48
C GLN A 194 -10.65 -3.99 -8.64
N THR A 195 -9.99 -2.82 -8.55
CA THR A 195 -10.18 -1.74 -9.52
C THR A 195 -9.65 -2.14 -10.89
N ASP A 196 -8.44 -2.70 -10.95
CA ASP A 196 -7.75 -3.10 -12.19
C ASP A 196 -7.78 -4.61 -12.45
N VAL A 197 -8.02 -5.40 -11.41
CA VAL A 197 -8.08 -6.87 -11.46
C VAL A 197 -9.53 -7.38 -11.40
N SER A 198 -9.79 -8.52 -12.01
CA SER A 198 -11.06 -9.25 -11.91
C SER A 198 -11.03 -10.33 -10.85
N GLU A 199 -9.84 -10.86 -10.52
CA GLU A 199 -9.63 -11.90 -9.51
C GLU A 199 -8.31 -11.64 -8.77
N GLY A 200 -8.22 -12.05 -7.50
CA GLY A 200 -7.00 -11.96 -6.69
C GLY A 200 -6.66 -10.56 -6.17
N GLY A 201 -7.63 -9.65 -6.00
CA GLY A 201 -7.37 -8.30 -5.47
C GLY A 201 -6.83 -8.27 -4.03
N ASP A 202 -7.05 -9.32 -3.25
CA ASP A 202 -6.52 -9.50 -1.90
C ASP A 202 -5.27 -10.41 -1.88
N ALA A 203 -4.60 -10.58 -3.01
CA ALA A 203 -3.34 -11.30 -3.10
C ALA A 203 -2.18 -10.46 -2.52
N ASP A 204 -1.32 -11.14 -1.77
CA ASP A 204 -0.08 -10.55 -1.25
C ASP A 204 1.07 -10.84 -2.22
N VAL A 205 2.02 -9.92 -2.30
CA VAL A 205 3.29 -10.18 -3.00
C VAL A 205 4.22 -10.90 -2.02
N LEU A 206 4.60 -12.11 -2.37
CA LEU A 206 5.51 -12.96 -1.60
C LEU A 206 6.92 -12.91 -2.20
N GLU A 207 7.91 -12.71 -1.34
CA GLU A 207 9.32 -12.86 -1.68
C GLU A 207 9.79 -14.29 -1.36
N TYR A 208 9.89 -15.12 -2.39
CA TYR A 208 10.50 -16.44 -2.33
C TYR A 208 12.02 -16.34 -2.45
N SER A 209 12.69 -17.26 -1.77
CA SER A 209 14.10 -17.58 -1.97
C SER A 209 14.21 -18.72 -2.97
N LEU A 210 14.82 -18.47 -4.14
CA LEU A 210 15.19 -19.51 -5.09
C LEU A 210 16.54 -20.09 -4.70
N LEU A 211 16.53 -21.24 -4.07
CA LEU A 211 17.74 -22.01 -3.77
C LEU A 211 18.18 -22.77 -5.02
N LEU A 212 19.43 -22.61 -5.42
CA LEU A 212 19.94 -23.09 -6.72
C LEU A 212 20.58 -24.47 -6.56
N PHE A 213 19.79 -25.53 -6.74
CA PHE A 213 20.28 -26.92 -6.67
C PHE A 213 20.99 -27.31 -7.97
N GLU A 214 22.14 -27.98 -7.86
CA GLU A 214 22.84 -28.52 -9.04
C GLU A 214 22.24 -29.89 -9.40
N GLY A 215 21.50 -29.95 -10.49
CA GLY A 215 20.87 -31.17 -10.98
C GLY A 215 21.64 -31.90 -12.06
N PRO A 216 21.00 -32.93 -12.65
CA PRO A 216 21.57 -33.69 -13.75
C PRO A 216 21.91 -32.79 -14.94
N GLN A 217 22.92 -33.20 -15.73
CA GLN A 217 23.31 -32.48 -16.96
C GLN A 217 23.73 -31.01 -16.72
N GLN A 218 24.21 -30.69 -15.51
CA GLN A 218 24.58 -29.33 -15.09
C GLN A 218 23.40 -28.34 -15.10
N LEU A 219 22.16 -28.85 -15.09
CA LEU A 219 20.97 -28.02 -14.94
C LEU A 219 20.88 -27.48 -13.51
N ILE A 220 20.41 -26.25 -13.37
CA ILE A 220 20.04 -25.67 -12.08
C ILE A 220 18.56 -25.95 -11.84
N LEU A 221 18.23 -26.46 -10.66
CA LEU A 221 16.86 -26.69 -10.19
C LEU A 221 16.55 -25.61 -9.14
N PRO A 222 16.04 -24.44 -9.54
CA PRO A 222 15.73 -23.34 -8.61
C PRO A 222 14.49 -23.66 -7.79
N ALA A 223 14.67 -24.18 -6.58
CA ALA A 223 13.56 -24.45 -5.66
C ALA A 223 13.13 -23.18 -4.93
N ALA A 224 11.85 -22.82 -5.06
CA ALA A 224 11.29 -21.67 -4.37
C ALA A 224 10.86 -22.04 -2.94
N THR A 225 11.30 -21.27 -1.95
CA THR A 225 10.88 -21.44 -0.55
C THR A 225 10.70 -20.11 0.17
N LEU A 226 9.76 -20.06 1.11
CA LEU A 226 9.63 -18.96 2.08
C LEU A 226 10.49 -19.17 3.34
N ARG A 227 11.10 -20.36 3.47
CA ARG A 227 11.87 -20.81 4.62
C ARG A 227 13.27 -21.26 4.16
N PRO A 228 14.15 -20.33 3.76
CA PRO A 228 15.49 -20.68 3.30
C PRO A 228 16.32 -21.40 4.37
N GLU A 229 16.02 -21.17 5.65
CA GLU A 229 16.68 -21.83 6.79
C GLU A 229 16.48 -23.35 6.81
N THR A 230 15.46 -23.87 6.10
CA THR A 230 15.19 -25.31 6.08
C THR A 230 16.05 -26.10 5.10
N LEU A 231 16.92 -25.42 4.34
CA LEU A 231 17.86 -25.99 3.38
C LEU A 231 18.65 -27.20 3.92
N PHE A 232 19.06 -27.15 5.18
CA PHE A 232 19.88 -28.21 5.81
C PHE A 232 19.14 -29.54 5.96
N GLY A 233 17.82 -29.49 6.04
CA GLY A 233 16.94 -30.64 6.26
C GLY A 233 16.41 -31.28 4.97
N VAL A 234 16.85 -30.82 3.80
CA VAL A 234 16.29 -31.27 2.51
C VAL A 234 16.56 -32.75 2.29
N THR A 235 15.55 -33.58 2.06
CA THR A 235 15.74 -35.03 1.84
C THR A 235 15.68 -35.44 0.37
N ASN A 236 14.92 -34.71 -0.42
CA ASN A 236 14.67 -34.96 -1.85
C ASN A 236 14.15 -33.69 -2.52
N MET A 237 14.04 -33.74 -3.84
CA MET A 237 13.33 -32.74 -4.63
C MET A 237 12.02 -33.34 -5.16
N TRP A 238 10.99 -32.51 -5.33
CA TRP A 238 9.74 -32.86 -5.99
C TRP A 238 9.64 -32.20 -7.35
N LEU A 239 9.36 -33.00 -8.37
CA LEU A 239 8.98 -32.53 -9.71
C LEU A 239 7.71 -33.22 -10.17
N ASN A 240 6.85 -32.49 -10.87
CA ASN A 240 5.66 -33.08 -11.47
C ASN A 240 6.04 -33.87 -12.73
N PRO A 241 5.86 -35.21 -12.77
CA PRO A 241 6.34 -36.03 -13.89
C PRO A 241 5.61 -35.74 -15.22
N ASP A 242 4.39 -35.20 -15.15
CA ASP A 242 3.53 -34.94 -16.31
C ASP A 242 3.76 -33.57 -16.95
N VAL A 243 4.50 -32.69 -16.29
CA VAL A 243 4.78 -31.33 -16.76
C VAL A 243 5.97 -31.33 -17.72
N GLU A 244 5.81 -30.62 -18.84
CA GLU A 244 6.92 -30.23 -19.71
C GLU A 244 7.56 -28.96 -19.15
N TYR A 245 8.78 -29.09 -18.64
CA TYR A 245 9.55 -27.97 -18.10
C TYR A 245 10.33 -27.27 -19.20
N VAL A 246 10.53 -25.96 -19.02
CA VAL A 246 11.39 -25.10 -19.83
C VAL A 246 12.80 -25.15 -19.25
N VAL A 247 13.80 -25.28 -20.12
CA VAL A 247 15.20 -25.02 -19.80
C VAL A 247 15.50 -23.61 -20.28
N ALA A 248 15.73 -22.70 -19.34
CA ALA A 248 16.03 -21.30 -19.60
C ALA A 248 17.50 -21.00 -19.32
N GLU A 249 18.19 -20.31 -20.24
CA GLU A 249 19.53 -19.80 -19.97
C GLU A 249 19.45 -18.59 -19.05
N VAL A 250 20.04 -18.70 -17.86
CA VAL A 250 20.13 -17.65 -16.85
C VAL A 250 21.54 -17.65 -16.28
N ASP A 251 22.23 -16.50 -16.32
CA ASP A 251 23.63 -16.36 -15.91
C ASP A 251 24.56 -17.39 -16.60
N GLY A 252 24.30 -17.73 -17.87
CA GLY A 252 25.07 -18.72 -18.64
C GLY A 252 24.89 -20.18 -18.19
N ARG A 253 23.87 -20.48 -17.36
CA ARG A 253 23.52 -21.83 -16.92
C ARG A 253 22.07 -22.17 -17.29
N GLY A 254 21.80 -23.43 -17.60
CA GLY A 254 20.44 -23.90 -17.90
C GLY A 254 19.62 -24.11 -16.63
N TRP A 255 18.58 -23.32 -16.42
CA TRP A 255 17.66 -23.42 -15.28
C TRP A 255 16.38 -24.15 -15.69
N LEU A 256 15.96 -25.10 -14.86
CA LEU A 256 14.73 -25.86 -15.04
C LEU A 256 13.54 -25.12 -14.39
N LEU A 257 12.56 -24.71 -15.19
CA LEU A 257 11.40 -23.95 -14.74
C LEU A 257 10.12 -24.53 -15.35
N SER A 258 8.99 -24.46 -14.65
CA SER A 258 7.70 -24.62 -15.33
C SER A 258 7.52 -23.53 -16.38
N ARG A 259 6.59 -23.72 -17.33
CA ARG A 259 6.27 -22.70 -18.33
C ARG A 259 5.88 -21.38 -17.67
N GLU A 260 5.04 -21.43 -16.64
CA GLU A 260 4.60 -20.27 -15.87
C GLU A 260 5.75 -19.65 -15.07
N GLY A 261 6.61 -20.47 -14.45
CA GLY A 261 7.79 -20.01 -13.73
C GLY A 261 8.77 -19.27 -14.63
N TYR A 262 9.00 -19.77 -15.85
CA TYR A 262 9.79 -19.09 -16.87
C TYR A 262 9.21 -17.71 -17.22
N VAL A 263 7.90 -17.62 -17.47
CA VAL A 263 7.24 -16.35 -17.77
C VAL A 263 7.39 -15.38 -16.60
N LYS A 264 7.16 -15.81 -15.36
CA LYS A 264 7.31 -14.95 -14.18
C LYS A 264 8.76 -14.48 -13.99
N LEU A 265 9.73 -15.37 -14.21
CA LEU A 265 11.15 -15.07 -14.07
C LEU A 265 11.62 -14.04 -15.10
N SER A 266 11.16 -14.13 -16.36
CA SER A 266 11.55 -13.20 -17.44
C SER A 266 11.06 -11.76 -17.24
N TYR A 267 10.03 -11.54 -16.39
CA TYR A 267 9.64 -10.18 -15.97
C TYR A 267 10.47 -9.64 -14.81
N GLN A 268 11.26 -10.49 -14.15
CA GLN A 268 12.03 -10.16 -12.95
C GLN A 268 13.54 -10.15 -13.20
N MET A 269 13.99 -10.77 -14.28
CA MET A 269 15.38 -10.86 -14.72
C MET A 269 15.48 -10.42 -16.19
N GLY A 270 16.55 -9.69 -16.53
CA GLY A 270 16.69 -9.07 -17.86
C GLY A 270 17.04 -10.05 -18.98
N ASP A 271 17.87 -11.05 -18.69
CA ASP A 271 18.41 -12.00 -19.67
C ASP A 271 17.96 -13.42 -19.31
N VAL A 272 16.78 -13.81 -19.80
CA VAL A 272 16.21 -15.16 -19.62
C VAL A 272 15.72 -15.64 -20.97
N GLU A 273 16.39 -16.63 -21.55
CA GLU A 273 16.05 -17.18 -22.87
C GLU A 273 15.69 -18.66 -22.77
N GLU A 274 14.58 -19.07 -23.39
CA GLU A 274 14.25 -20.50 -23.53
C GLU A 274 15.21 -21.16 -24.52
N VAL A 275 16.03 -22.10 -24.03
CA VAL A 275 17.02 -22.84 -24.82
C VAL A 275 16.65 -24.30 -25.03
N GLY A 276 15.63 -24.80 -24.32
CA GLY A 276 15.15 -26.17 -24.48
C GLY A 276 13.96 -26.51 -23.61
N LYS A 277 13.57 -27.78 -23.67
CA LYS A 277 12.48 -28.33 -22.87
C LYS A 277 12.82 -29.75 -22.45
N ILE A 278 12.30 -30.17 -21.30
CA ILE A 278 12.49 -31.52 -20.75
C ILE A 278 11.24 -31.94 -20.01
N LYS A 279 10.80 -33.19 -20.19
CA LYS A 279 9.64 -33.70 -19.43
C LYS A 279 10.07 -34.05 -18.01
N GLY A 280 9.27 -33.69 -17.00
CA GLY A 280 9.58 -33.95 -15.60
C GLY A 280 9.94 -35.42 -15.33
N SER A 281 9.23 -36.35 -15.96
CA SER A 281 9.49 -37.79 -15.91
C SER A 281 10.91 -38.22 -16.30
N GLU A 282 11.63 -37.42 -17.10
CA GLU A 282 13.02 -37.70 -17.51
C GLU A 282 14.05 -37.39 -16.42
N LEU A 283 13.66 -36.64 -15.38
CA LEU A 283 14.52 -36.28 -14.25
C LEU A 283 14.23 -37.10 -13.00
N ILE A 284 13.05 -37.73 -12.93
CA ILE A 284 12.67 -38.61 -11.82
C ILE A 284 13.66 -39.78 -11.70
N GLY A 285 14.09 -40.08 -10.46
CA GLY A 285 15.09 -41.11 -10.16
C GLY A 285 16.54 -40.68 -10.30
N LYS A 286 16.80 -39.48 -10.85
CA LYS A 286 18.14 -38.88 -10.82
C LYS A 286 18.39 -38.19 -9.48
N SER A 287 19.60 -37.70 -9.27
CA SER A 287 20.00 -36.97 -8.06
C SER A 287 20.32 -35.51 -8.39
N CYS A 288 20.23 -34.66 -7.37
CA CYS A 288 20.70 -33.29 -7.40
C CYS A 288 21.46 -32.99 -6.11
N ARG A 289 22.24 -31.91 -6.12
CA ARG A 289 23.06 -31.47 -5.00
C ARG A 289 22.42 -30.29 -4.31
N VAL A 290 22.25 -30.43 -2.99
CA VAL A 290 21.74 -29.38 -2.11
C VAL A 290 22.75 -28.24 -2.04
N PRO A 291 22.36 -26.97 -2.29
CA PRO A 291 23.30 -25.85 -2.20
C PRO A 291 23.85 -25.73 -0.78
N TYR A 292 25.08 -25.20 -0.67
CA TYR A 292 25.84 -25.01 0.58
C TYR A 292 26.29 -26.31 1.27
N THR A 293 25.41 -27.29 1.47
CA THR A 293 25.75 -28.57 2.14
C THR A 293 26.40 -29.60 1.21
N ASN A 294 26.24 -29.46 -0.10
CA ASN A 294 26.73 -30.38 -1.13
C ASN A 294 26.24 -31.84 -1.00
N ARG A 295 25.20 -32.09 -0.18
CA ARG A 295 24.59 -33.41 -0.04
C ARG A 295 23.84 -33.78 -1.32
N GLU A 296 23.97 -35.02 -1.78
CA GLU A 296 23.17 -35.53 -2.89
C GLU A 296 21.82 -36.04 -2.39
N VAL A 297 20.76 -35.64 -3.07
CA VAL A 297 19.38 -36.02 -2.77
C VAL A 297 18.64 -36.43 -4.05
N PRO A 298 17.73 -37.42 -3.99
CA PRO A 298 17.00 -37.89 -5.16
C PRO A 298 15.93 -36.89 -5.61
N ILE A 299 15.59 -36.95 -6.90
CA ILE A 299 14.45 -36.26 -7.50
C ILE A 299 13.28 -37.26 -7.58
N LEU A 300 12.20 -36.96 -6.86
CA LEU A 300 11.03 -37.82 -6.70
C LEU A 300 9.81 -37.26 -7.45
N PRO A 301 8.87 -38.13 -7.88
CA PRO A 301 7.66 -37.69 -8.55
C PRO A 301 6.71 -37.03 -7.54
N GLY A 302 6.30 -35.81 -7.82
CA GLY A 302 5.34 -35.04 -7.03
C GLY A 302 4.23 -34.48 -7.92
N PRO A 303 3.19 -35.25 -8.26
CA PRO A 303 2.08 -34.76 -9.09
C PRO A 303 1.30 -33.62 -8.42
N PHE A 304 1.42 -33.47 -7.10
CA PHE A 304 0.87 -32.36 -6.32
C PHE A 304 1.60 -31.02 -6.55
N VAL A 305 2.80 -31.04 -7.13
CA VAL A 305 3.55 -29.81 -7.44
C VAL A 305 2.82 -29.04 -8.54
N ASP A 306 2.26 -27.89 -8.17
CA ASP A 306 1.57 -27.00 -9.10
C ASP A 306 2.59 -26.23 -9.95
N PRO A 307 2.65 -26.45 -11.29
CA PRO A 307 3.56 -25.71 -12.16
C PRO A 307 3.28 -24.21 -12.19
N LYS A 308 2.08 -23.76 -11.79
CA LYS A 308 1.71 -22.35 -11.76
C LYS A 308 2.28 -21.61 -10.56
N VAL A 309 2.73 -22.31 -9.51
CA VAL A 309 3.27 -21.69 -8.28
C VAL A 309 4.79 -21.57 -8.38
N ALA A 310 5.29 -20.36 -8.20
CA ALA A 310 6.72 -20.04 -8.27
C ALA A 310 7.43 -20.64 -9.50
N THR A 311 8.39 -21.56 -9.30
CA THR A 311 9.19 -22.19 -10.37
C THR A 311 8.66 -23.55 -10.81
N GLY A 312 7.69 -24.13 -10.11
CA GLY A 312 7.26 -25.53 -10.31
C GLY A 312 8.30 -26.57 -9.85
N VAL A 313 9.29 -26.16 -9.06
CA VAL A 313 10.34 -27.01 -8.48
C VAL A 313 10.33 -26.83 -6.97
N VAL A 314 10.19 -27.92 -6.21
CA VAL A 314 10.02 -27.88 -4.76
C VAL A 314 11.11 -28.70 -4.06
N MET A 315 11.74 -28.13 -3.05
CA MET A 315 12.64 -28.86 -2.15
C MET A 315 11.84 -29.48 -1.01
N SER A 316 12.13 -30.73 -0.65
CA SER A 316 11.39 -31.44 0.38
C SER A 316 12.10 -31.43 1.71
N VAL A 317 11.42 -30.98 2.77
CA VAL A 317 11.93 -31.00 4.15
C VAL A 317 10.92 -31.71 5.08
N PRO A 318 10.78 -33.05 4.99
CA PRO A 318 9.73 -33.81 5.68
C PRO A 318 9.70 -33.64 7.19
N ALA A 319 10.82 -33.32 7.85
CA ALA A 319 10.82 -33.11 9.29
C ALA A 319 10.05 -31.83 9.69
N HIS A 320 10.02 -30.82 8.82
CA HIS A 320 9.53 -29.47 9.14
C HIS A 320 8.36 -29.02 8.27
N ALA A 321 8.00 -29.77 7.24
CA ALA A 321 6.89 -29.48 6.33
C ALA A 321 5.89 -30.66 6.28
N PRO A 322 4.67 -30.51 6.84
CA PRO A 322 3.64 -31.56 6.82
C PRO A 322 3.28 -32.10 5.43
N TYR A 323 3.22 -31.22 4.42
CA TYR A 323 2.99 -31.61 3.02
C TYR A 323 4.09 -32.53 2.48
N ASP A 324 5.35 -32.23 2.78
CA ASP A 324 6.47 -33.06 2.36
C ASP A 324 6.46 -34.43 3.01
N TRP A 325 6.12 -34.47 4.31
CA TRP A 325 6.04 -35.70 5.06
C TRP A 325 4.96 -36.64 4.52
N ILE A 326 3.73 -36.13 4.32
CA ILE A 326 2.62 -36.95 3.83
C ILE A 326 2.85 -37.40 2.39
N ALA A 327 3.36 -36.53 1.51
CA ALA A 327 3.68 -36.89 0.13
C ALA A 327 4.76 -37.99 0.05
N LEU A 328 5.75 -37.96 0.95
CA LEU A 328 6.77 -39.01 1.03
C LEU A 328 6.17 -40.34 1.52
N GLU A 329 5.26 -40.33 2.50
CA GLU A 329 4.60 -41.54 2.99
C GLU A 329 3.61 -42.13 1.98
N ASP A 330 2.84 -41.27 1.27
CA ASP A 330 1.96 -41.68 0.19
C ASP A 330 2.77 -42.38 -0.92
N LEU A 331 3.89 -41.78 -1.36
CA LEU A 331 4.78 -42.38 -2.35
C LEU A 331 5.39 -43.72 -1.86
N LYS A 332 5.75 -43.84 -0.58
CA LYS A 332 6.18 -45.13 0.00
C LYS A 332 5.08 -46.18 -0.09
N GLY A 333 3.83 -45.79 0.18
CA GLY A 333 2.67 -46.67 0.05
C GLY A 333 2.47 -47.14 -1.39
N GLU A 334 2.44 -46.18 -2.33
CA GLU A 334 2.28 -46.43 -3.77
C GLU A 334 3.36 -47.38 -4.31
N LEU A 335 4.64 -47.17 -3.99
CA LEU A 335 5.75 -48.02 -4.45
C LEU A 335 5.81 -49.38 -3.75
N ARG A 336 5.16 -49.54 -2.58
CA ARG A 336 5.05 -50.84 -1.90
C ARG A 336 4.03 -51.73 -2.56
N GLU A 337 2.89 -51.17 -2.96
CA GLU A 337 1.72 -51.90 -3.48
C GLU A 337 1.61 -51.88 -5.01
N GLY A 338 2.22 -50.89 -5.67
CA GLY A 338 2.08 -50.63 -7.11
C GLY A 338 3.34 -50.87 -7.93
N GLU A 339 3.32 -50.33 -9.15
CA GLU A 339 4.45 -50.38 -10.08
C GLU A 339 5.52 -49.35 -9.70
N ASP A 340 6.79 -49.71 -9.90
CA ASP A 340 7.92 -48.82 -9.68
C ASP A 340 8.66 -48.59 -11.02
N PRO A 341 8.11 -47.75 -11.92
CA PRO A 341 8.66 -47.56 -13.26
C PRO A 341 10.03 -46.85 -13.24
N TRP A 342 10.40 -46.22 -12.12
CA TRP A 342 11.65 -45.50 -11.95
C TRP A 342 12.67 -46.21 -11.04
N GLY A 343 12.34 -47.37 -10.47
CA GLY A 343 13.24 -48.11 -9.57
C GLY A 343 13.53 -47.38 -8.24
N LEU A 344 12.55 -46.62 -7.73
CA LEU A 344 12.66 -45.74 -6.58
C LEU A 344 12.40 -46.42 -5.23
N LYS A 345 11.85 -47.64 -5.19
CA LYS A 345 11.38 -48.25 -3.93
C LYS A 345 12.43 -48.27 -2.82
N SER A 346 13.63 -48.76 -3.12
CA SER A 346 14.72 -48.83 -2.14
C SER A 346 15.25 -47.44 -1.75
N VAL A 347 15.24 -46.49 -2.68
CA VAL A 347 15.66 -45.11 -2.45
C VAL A 347 14.70 -44.44 -1.47
N VAL A 348 13.39 -44.48 -1.75
CA VAL A 348 12.35 -43.82 -0.97
C VAL A 348 12.20 -44.45 0.42
N GLU A 349 12.31 -45.78 0.54
CA GLU A 349 12.30 -46.46 1.86
C GLU A 349 13.49 -46.05 2.75
N GLY A 350 14.62 -45.67 2.15
CA GLY A 350 15.80 -45.17 2.88
C GLY A 350 15.71 -43.71 3.31
N ILE A 351 14.71 -42.94 2.84
CA ILE A 351 14.57 -41.53 3.19
C ILE A 351 13.95 -41.39 4.58
N MET A 352 14.73 -40.82 5.50
CA MET A 352 14.31 -40.44 6.84
C MET A 352 14.25 -38.91 6.98
N PRO A 353 13.25 -38.36 7.70
CA PRO A 353 13.20 -36.95 8.03
C PRO A 353 14.48 -36.48 8.75
N ILE A 354 14.99 -35.30 8.37
CA ILE A 354 16.19 -34.70 8.98
C ILE A 354 15.74 -33.50 9.81
N THR A 355 15.68 -33.67 11.13
CA THR A 355 15.38 -32.56 12.04
C THR A 355 16.56 -31.62 12.16
N ILE A 356 16.34 -30.35 11.84
CA ILE A 356 17.31 -29.25 11.89
C ILE A 356 16.90 -28.15 12.86
N ILE A 357 15.61 -28.06 13.19
CA ILE A 357 15.05 -27.09 14.15
C ILE A 357 14.54 -27.83 15.38
N LYS A 358 14.97 -27.41 16.57
CA LYS A 358 14.39 -27.85 17.84
C LYS A 358 13.56 -26.72 18.44
N SER A 359 12.29 -26.98 18.71
CA SER A 359 11.38 -26.03 19.34
C SER A 359 10.94 -26.52 20.72
N ARG A 360 10.36 -25.63 21.54
CA ARG A 360 9.88 -26.00 22.88
C ARG A 360 8.74 -27.00 22.82
N LYS A 361 7.77 -26.76 21.92
CA LYS A 361 6.62 -27.66 21.75
C LYS A 361 7.02 -28.95 21.04
N TYR A 362 7.98 -28.87 20.12
CA TYR A 362 8.40 -30.02 19.32
C TYR A 362 9.90 -30.36 19.45
N PRO A 363 10.34 -31.03 20.54
CA PRO A 363 11.73 -31.44 20.74
C PRO A 363 12.15 -32.78 20.09
N MET A 364 11.24 -33.44 19.35
CA MET A 364 11.45 -34.78 18.77
C MET A 364 12.13 -34.73 17.39
N GLU A 365 12.50 -35.90 16.87
CA GLU A 365 13.23 -36.06 15.60
C GLU A 365 12.35 -36.00 14.33
N ASP A 366 11.03 -36.01 14.45
CA ASP A 366 10.09 -35.89 13.33
C ASP A 366 8.85 -35.06 13.74
N PRO A 367 9.00 -33.73 13.87
CA PRO A 367 7.94 -32.89 14.41
C PRO A 367 6.76 -32.74 13.44
N ALA A 368 6.99 -32.62 12.13
CA ALA A 368 5.92 -32.60 11.14
C ALA A 368 5.17 -33.93 11.09
N GLY A 369 5.86 -35.07 11.06
CA GLY A 369 5.21 -36.38 11.07
C GLY A 369 4.40 -36.64 12.34
N HIS A 370 4.88 -36.18 13.50
CA HIS A 370 4.10 -36.21 14.74
C HIS A 370 2.80 -35.41 14.60
N LEU A 371 2.87 -34.19 14.06
CA LEU A 371 1.72 -33.31 13.90
C LEU A 371 0.70 -33.91 12.92
N VAL A 372 1.13 -34.36 11.74
CA VAL A 372 0.29 -35.03 10.73
C VAL A 372 -0.47 -36.21 11.35
N LYS A 373 0.24 -37.08 12.09
CA LYS A 373 -0.38 -38.23 12.78
C LYS A 373 -1.36 -37.81 13.87
N SER A 374 -1.01 -36.79 14.67
CA SER A 374 -1.84 -36.31 15.78
C SER A 374 -3.15 -35.67 15.30
N MET A 375 -3.13 -35.03 14.13
CA MET A 375 -4.29 -34.41 13.49
C MET A 375 -5.10 -35.40 12.65
N GLY A 376 -4.65 -36.66 12.55
CA GLY A 376 -5.33 -37.71 11.80
C GLY A 376 -5.46 -37.38 10.31
N VAL A 377 -4.42 -36.80 9.71
CA VAL A 377 -4.31 -36.59 8.27
C VAL A 377 -3.98 -37.93 7.61
N LYS A 378 -4.74 -38.30 6.56
CA LYS A 378 -4.67 -39.62 5.92
C LYS A 378 -3.85 -39.63 4.63
N ASP A 379 -3.95 -38.57 3.84
CA ASP A 379 -3.33 -38.45 2.53
C ASP A 379 -3.09 -36.97 2.17
N GLN A 380 -2.31 -36.74 1.12
CA GLN A 380 -1.97 -35.40 0.62
C GLN A 380 -3.15 -34.56 0.11
N PHE A 381 -4.36 -35.12 -0.03
CA PHE A 381 -5.54 -34.41 -0.53
C PHE A 381 -6.36 -33.72 0.58
N GLU A 382 -6.04 -33.96 1.87
CA GLU A 382 -6.66 -33.28 3.01
C GLU A 382 -6.10 -31.86 3.23
N VAL A 383 -6.27 -30.98 2.24
CA VAL A 383 -5.66 -29.63 2.14
C VAL A 383 -5.87 -28.80 3.40
N GLU A 384 -7.10 -28.66 3.91
CA GLU A 384 -7.40 -27.79 5.06
C GLU A 384 -6.62 -28.20 6.32
N LYS A 385 -6.52 -29.50 6.60
CA LYS A 385 -5.78 -30.01 7.76
C LYS A 385 -4.28 -29.84 7.59
N LEU A 386 -3.76 -30.04 6.39
CA LEU A 386 -2.34 -29.85 6.08
C LEU A 386 -1.93 -28.37 6.16
N GLU A 387 -2.79 -27.45 5.74
CA GLU A 387 -2.58 -26.01 5.92
C GLU A 387 -2.59 -25.61 7.40
N GLU A 388 -3.48 -26.17 8.21
CA GLU A 388 -3.50 -25.96 9.65
C GLU A 388 -2.23 -26.49 10.32
N ALA A 389 -1.84 -27.73 10.02
CA ALA A 389 -0.61 -28.35 10.52
C ALA A 389 0.63 -27.51 10.15
N THR A 390 0.71 -27.07 8.88
CA THR A 390 1.83 -26.26 8.37
C THR A 390 1.91 -24.91 9.07
N ARG A 391 0.78 -24.21 9.25
CA ARG A 391 0.75 -22.93 9.98
C ARG A 391 1.18 -23.10 11.43
N GLU A 392 0.76 -24.18 12.09
CA GLU A 392 1.11 -24.41 13.48
C GLU A 392 2.61 -24.65 13.68
N ILE A 393 3.20 -25.58 12.92
CA ILE A 393 4.62 -25.90 13.06
C ILE A 393 5.50 -24.72 12.65
N TYR A 394 5.16 -24.00 11.58
CA TYR A 394 5.91 -22.82 11.13
C TYR A 394 5.89 -21.71 12.18
N ARG A 395 4.73 -21.45 12.79
CA ARG A 395 4.60 -20.43 13.84
C ARG A 395 5.43 -20.78 15.07
N GLU A 396 5.35 -22.03 15.53
CA GLU A 396 6.12 -22.50 16.68
C GLU A 396 7.63 -22.42 16.44
N GLU A 397 8.09 -22.92 15.29
CA GLU A 397 9.51 -22.90 14.92
C GLU A 397 10.04 -21.48 14.76
N PHE A 398 9.26 -20.57 14.19
CA PHE A 398 9.67 -19.17 14.06
C PHE A 398 9.88 -18.49 15.43
N HIS A 399 8.99 -18.74 16.39
CA HIS A 399 9.05 -18.06 17.69
C HIS A 399 10.02 -18.71 18.70
N SER A 400 10.10 -20.05 18.71
CA SER A 400 10.85 -20.79 19.74
C SER A 400 11.95 -21.70 19.19
N GLY A 401 12.03 -21.85 17.87
CA GLY A 401 12.94 -22.76 17.20
C GLY A 401 14.40 -22.28 17.23
N VAL A 402 15.29 -23.22 17.47
CA VAL A 402 16.74 -23.04 17.44
C VAL A 402 17.34 -24.07 16.49
N LEU A 403 18.26 -23.63 15.63
CA LEU A 403 18.98 -24.49 14.70
C LEU A 403 19.95 -25.42 15.45
N ASN A 404 20.02 -26.68 15.04
CA ASN A 404 20.92 -27.66 15.63
C ASN A 404 22.28 -27.75 14.89
N ASP A 405 23.14 -28.67 15.33
CA ASP A 405 24.50 -28.83 14.81
C ASP A 405 24.57 -29.22 13.33
N LEU A 406 23.48 -29.72 12.72
CA LEU A 406 23.42 -30.03 11.29
C LEU A 406 23.39 -28.76 10.43
N CYS A 407 23.09 -27.59 11.01
CA CYS A 407 23.07 -26.31 10.33
C CYS A 407 24.44 -25.63 10.25
N MET A 408 25.53 -26.35 10.56
CA MET A 408 26.91 -25.90 10.38
C MET A 408 27.18 -24.57 11.10
N ASP A 409 27.68 -23.54 10.39
CA ASP A 409 28.03 -22.24 10.95
C ASP A 409 26.85 -21.49 11.60
N TYR A 410 25.61 -21.95 11.33
CA TYR A 410 24.39 -21.35 11.85
C TYR A 410 23.80 -22.10 13.07
N ALA A 411 24.48 -23.12 13.56
CA ALA A 411 24.05 -23.88 14.73
C ALA A 411 23.88 -22.97 15.97
N GLY A 412 22.81 -23.19 16.74
CA GLY A 412 22.51 -22.43 17.95
C GLY A 412 21.79 -21.09 17.73
N LEU A 413 21.63 -20.64 16.48
CA LEU A 413 20.89 -19.43 16.16
C LEU A 413 19.37 -19.67 16.19
N LYS A 414 18.61 -18.62 16.54
CA LYS A 414 17.14 -18.67 16.48
C LYS A 414 16.64 -18.52 15.05
N VAL A 415 15.56 -19.22 14.72
CA VAL A 415 14.90 -19.14 13.41
C VAL A 415 14.47 -17.70 13.07
N SER A 416 14.01 -16.93 14.06
CA SER A 416 13.62 -15.52 13.87
C SER A 416 14.77 -14.59 13.51
N GLU A 417 16.03 -14.98 13.80
CA GLU A 417 17.22 -14.14 13.62
C GLU A 417 18.01 -14.57 12.36
N ILE A 418 18.00 -15.87 12.02
CA ILE A 418 18.82 -16.42 10.93
C ILE A 418 18.26 -16.16 9.53
N LYS A 419 16.94 -16.02 9.37
CA LYS A 419 16.30 -16.01 8.05
C LYS A 419 16.90 -14.96 7.11
N ASP A 420 17.13 -13.74 7.61
CA ASP A 420 17.66 -12.64 6.80
C ASP A 420 19.19 -12.76 6.63
N THR A 421 19.91 -13.18 7.66
CA THR A 421 21.37 -13.40 7.59
C THR A 421 21.73 -14.49 6.58
N LEU A 422 21.05 -15.65 6.63
CA LEU A 422 21.28 -16.75 5.70
C LEU A 422 21.00 -16.36 4.25
N LYS A 423 19.93 -15.60 4.01
CA LYS A 423 19.63 -15.07 2.67
C LYS A 423 20.81 -14.25 2.14
N VAL A 424 21.30 -13.30 2.93
CA VAL A 424 22.44 -12.45 2.55
C VAL A 424 23.70 -13.27 2.31
N ASP A 425 24.03 -14.21 3.20
CA ASP A 425 25.23 -15.03 3.09
C ASP A 425 25.20 -15.91 1.84
N LEU A 426 24.08 -16.59 1.57
CA LEU A 426 23.91 -17.42 0.38
C LEU A 426 23.82 -16.60 -0.91
N GLU A 427 23.31 -15.36 -0.85
CA GLU A 427 23.22 -14.47 -2.02
C GLU A 427 24.62 -13.97 -2.42
N ASN A 428 25.45 -13.63 -1.43
CA ASN A 428 26.84 -13.21 -1.65
C ASN A 428 27.70 -14.27 -2.35
N ILE A 429 27.40 -15.56 -2.14
CA ILE A 429 28.08 -16.68 -2.80
C ILE A 429 27.31 -17.23 -4.02
N GLY A 430 26.20 -16.59 -4.40
CA GLY A 430 25.45 -16.90 -5.61
C GLY A 430 24.68 -18.23 -5.59
N LEU A 431 24.25 -18.68 -4.40
CA LEU A 431 23.48 -19.92 -4.22
C LEU A 431 21.97 -19.71 -4.00
N ILE A 432 21.55 -18.46 -3.84
CA ILE A 432 20.16 -18.06 -3.69
C ILE A 432 19.85 -16.83 -4.55
N ARG A 433 18.61 -16.70 -5.04
CA ARG A 433 18.11 -15.48 -5.68
C ARG A 433 16.73 -15.10 -5.13
N PRO A 434 16.39 -13.81 -5.02
CA PRO A 434 15.03 -13.39 -4.71
C PRO A 434 14.11 -13.62 -5.92
N PHE A 435 12.89 -14.07 -5.65
CA PHE A 435 11.84 -14.23 -6.66
C PHE A 435 10.50 -13.87 -6.08
N TYR A 436 9.74 -13.07 -6.81
CA TYR A 436 8.49 -12.51 -6.33
C TYR A 436 7.31 -13.15 -7.06
N ASP A 437 6.30 -13.56 -6.30
CA ASP A 437 5.07 -14.12 -6.83
C ASP A 437 3.89 -13.68 -5.98
N PHE A 438 2.67 -13.92 -6.43
CA PHE A 438 1.50 -13.67 -5.60
C PHE A 438 1.17 -14.86 -4.70
N SER A 439 0.54 -14.59 -3.56
CA SER A 439 0.01 -15.63 -2.66
C SER A 439 -1.12 -16.45 -3.30
N LYS A 440 -1.76 -15.92 -4.34
CA LYS A 440 -2.79 -16.58 -5.15
C LYS A 440 -2.80 -16.01 -6.56
N GLU A 441 -3.49 -16.68 -7.48
CA GLU A 441 -3.63 -16.19 -8.85
C GLU A 441 -4.32 -14.82 -8.92
N VAL A 442 -3.77 -13.93 -9.75
CA VAL A 442 -4.30 -12.58 -9.98
C VAL A 442 -4.59 -12.41 -11.46
N ILE A 443 -5.84 -12.12 -11.80
CA ILE A 443 -6.29 -11.94 -13.18
C ILE A 443 -6.65 -10.48 -13.41
N CYS A 444 -6.07 -9.88 -14.44
CA CYS A 444 -6.41 -8.53 -14.87
C CYS A 444 -7.79 -8.52 -15.54
N ARG A 445 -8.51 -7.39 -15.47
CA ARG A 445 -9.81 -7.25 -16.16
C ARG A 445 -9.76 -7.45 -17.68
N CYS A 446 -8.59 -7.40 -18.31
CA CYS A 446 -8.44 -7.76 -19.72
C CYS A 446 -8.39 -9.28 -19.98
N GLY A 447 -8.46 -10.10 -18.93
CA GLY A 447 -8.37 -11.57 -18.98
C GLY A 447 -6.95 -12.13 -18.88
N GLU A 448 -5.92 -11.27 -18.80
CA GLU A 448 -4.52 -11.69 -18.74
C GLU A 448 -4.05 -11.91 -17.29
N ARG A 449 -3.13 -12.87 -17.07
CA ARG A 449 -2.57 -13.11 -15.75
C ARG A 449 -1.60 -11.98 -15.36
N VAL A 450 -1.74 -11.47 -14.15
CA VAL A 450 -0.83 -10.46 -13.60
C VAL A 450 0.42 -11.16 -13.07
N VAL A 451 1.58 -10.60 -13.38
CA VAL A 451 2.89 -11.05 -12.91
C VAL A 451 3.55 -9.95 -12.09
N ILE A 452 4.61 -10.30 -11.35
CA ILE A 452 5.46 -9.31 -10.71
C ILE A 452 6.60 -8.93 -11.66
N LYS A 453 6.75 -7.63 -11.93
CA LYS A 453 7.81 -7.09 -12.79
C LYS A 453 8.84 -6.34 -11.97
N ARG A 454 10.13 -6.59 -12.26
CA ARG A 454 11.25 -5.80 -11.72
C ARG A 454 11.38 -4.48 -12.49
N ILE A 455 11.47 -3.40 -11.73
CA ILE A 455 11.67 -2.02 -12.20
C ILE A 455 13.03 -1.58 -11.67
N GLU A 456 14.06 -1.54 -12.52
CA GLU A 456 15.45 -1.28 -12.11
C GLU A 456 15.67 0.08 -11.45
N ASN A 457 14.95 1.11 -11.93
CA ASN A 457 15.20 2.50 -11.57
C ASN A 457 14.01 3.15 -10.85
N GLN A 458 13.32 2.41 -9.98
CA GLN A 458 12.24 2.97 -9.17
C GLN A 458 12.83 3.94 -8.14
N TRP A 459 12.24 5.13 -8.04
CA TRP A 459 12.61 6.10 -7.02
C TRP A 459 11.81 5.90 -5.74
N PHE A 460 12.51 6.07 -4.63
CA PHE A 460 11.99 5.97 -3.28
C PHE A 460 12.32 7.22 -2.46
N ILE A 461 11.44 7.56 -1.53
CA ILE A 461 11.78 8.44 -0.41
C ILE A 461 12.33 7.55 0.71
N ARG A 462 13.53 7.90 1.21
CA ARG A 462 14.25 7.20 2.27
C ARG A 462 13.68 7.51 3.65
N TYR A 463 12.49 7.00 3.94
CA TYR A 463 11.91 7.16 5.28
C TYR A 463 12.64 6.32 6.33
N SER A 464 13.39 5.28 5.93
CA SER A 464 14.22 4.51 6.88
C SER A 464 15.52 5.22 7.28
N ASP A 465 15.73 6.48 6.87
CA ASP A 465 16.89 7.25 7.28
C ASP A 465 16.90 7.47 8.81
N GLU A 466 17.94 6.99 9.49
CA GLU A 466 18.00 6.94 10.96
C GLU A 466 17.82 8.31 11.61
N GLU A 467 18.49 9.35 11.09
CA GLU A 467 18.40 10.71 11.64
C GLU A 467 16.98 11.28 11.46
N LEU A 468 16.37 11.06 10.30
CA LEU A 468 15.01 11.51 10.03
C LEU A 468 14.00 10.82 10.96
N THR A 469 14.14 9.51 11.15
CA THR A 469 13.29 8.71 12.03
C THR A 469 13.42 9.18 13.48
N GLU A 470 14.64 9.28 14.02
CA GLU A 470 14.89 9.73 15.39
C GLU A 470 14.27 11.10 15.66
N ARG A 471 14.50 12.07 14.76
CA ARG A 471 13.95 13.43 14.89
C ARG A 471 12.44 13.46 14.76
N SER A 472 11.85 12.57 13.95
CA SER A 472 10.40 12.47 13.80
C SER A 472 9.76 11.87 15.06
N VAL A 473 10.38 10.83 15.62
CA VAL A 473 9.97 10.21 16.89
C VAL A 473 10.07 11.22 18.04
N GLU A 474 11.18 11.94 18.19
CA GLU A 474 11.35 13.00 19.21
C GLU A 474 10.21 14.05 19.12
N HIS A 475 9.83 14.43 17.89
CA HIS A 475 8.79 15.43 17.71
C HIS A 475 7.41 14.95 18.17
N THR A 476 7.11 13.64 18.05
CA THR A 476 5.81 13.10 18.48
C THR A 476 5.51 13.36 19.96
N GLU A 477 6.53 13.44 20.82
CA GLU A 477 6.37 13.69 22.25
C GLU A 477 5.66 15.03 22.54
N ARG A 478 5.90 16.02 21.68
CA ARG A 478 5.38 17.40 21.81
C ARG A 478 4.09 17.61 21.05
N MET A 479 3.68 16.65 20.23
CA MET A 479 2.44 16.73 19.45
C MET A 479 1.24 16.38 20.32
N MET A 480 0.10 17.00 20.01
CA MET A 480 -1.22 16.59 20.47
C MET A 480 -1.76 15.52 19.50
N ILE A 481 -1.66 14.25 19.89
CA ILE A 481 -2.16 13.13 19.09
C ILE A 481 -3.38 12.55 19.77
N TYR A 482 -4.48 12.45 19.04
CA TYR A 482 -5.73 11.83 19.50
C TYR A 482 -6.19 10.78 18.47
N PRO A 483 -6.60 9.56 18.91
CA PRO A 483 -6.73 9.12 20.29
C PRO A 483 -5.39 8.80 20.96
N GLU A 484 -5.41 8.63 22.29
CA GLU A 484 -4.23 8.30 23.10
C GLU A 484 -3.60 6.96 22.70
N GLU A 485 -4.39 6.01 22.21
CA GLU A 485 -3.88 4.76 21.63
C GLU A 485 -2.91 5.05 20.47
N TYR A 486 -3.30 5.88 19.52
CA TYR A 486 -2.45 6.21 18.38
C TYR A 486 -1.21 7.04 18.77
N ARG A 487 -1.31 7.86 19.83
CA ARG A 487 -0.15 8.55 20.42
C ARG A 487 0.94 7.55 20.83
N ARG A 488 0.56 6.38 21.36
CA ARG A 488 1.48 5.32 21.79
C ARG A 488 2.01 4.48 20.62
N GLU A 489 1.19 4.29 19.58
CA GLU A 489 1.56 3.51 18.41
C GLU A 489 2.49 4.26 17.44
N LEU A 490 2.27 5.58 17.24
CA LEU A 490 2.95 6.34 16.18
C LEU A 490 4.48 6.27 16.25
N PRO A 491 5.15 6.36 17.41
CA PRO A 491 6.60 6.18 17.50
C PRO A 491 7.08 4.86 16.88
N GLY A 492 6.45 3.74 17.25
CA GLY A 492 6.77 2.43 16.69
C GLY A 492 6.47 2.37 15.19
N VAL A 493 5.37 2.96 14.73
CA VAL A 493 5.06 3.04 13.28
C VAL A 493 6.18 3.78 12.53
N LEU A 494 6.76 4.84 13.09
CA LEU A 494 7.86 5.58 12.49
C LEU A 494 9.17 4.78 12.48
N GLU A 495 9.48 4.05 13.56
CA GLU A 495 10.68 3.21 13.66
C GLU A 495 10.69 2.08 12.63
N TRP A 496 9.54 1.47 12.36
CA TRP A 496 9.38 0.42 11.36
C TRP A 496 9.07 0.95 9.94
N PHE A 497 9.07 2.28 9.73
CA PHE A 497 8.64 2.86 8.47
C PHE A 497 9.72 2.73 7.37
N SER A 498 9.47 1.85 6.40
CA SER A 498 10.41 1.59 5.32
C SER A 498 10.40 2.68 4.24
N ASP A 499 11.44 2.66 3.39
CA ASP A 499 11.45 3.41 2.13
C ASP A 499 10.16 3.20 1.32
N ARG A 500 9.66 4.27 0.71
CA ARG A 500 8.43 4.22 -0.07
C ARG A 500 8.67 4.60 -1.52
N ALA A 501 8.24 3.74 -2.44
CA ALA A 501 8.27 4.03 -3.88
C ALA A 501 7.39 5.25 -4.17
N CYS A 502 7.99 6.35 -4.61
CA CYS A 502 7.34 7.67 -4.64
C CYS A 502 6.89 8.13 -6.02
N ILE A 503 7.12 7.33 -7.06
CA ILE A 503 6.72 7.63 -8.44
C ILE A 503 6.06 6.43 -9.12
N ARG A 504 5.29 6.68 -10.17
CA ARG A 504 4.60 5.69 -11.00
C ARG A 504 4.75 6.02 -12.48
N GLN A 505 4.74 4.99 -13.32
CA GLN A 505 4.66 5.12 -14.78
C GLN A 505 3.25 4.89 -15.29
N GLY A 506 2.98 5.35 -16.51
CA GLY A 506 1.73 5.13 -17.22
C GLY A 506 0.80 6.33 -17.13
N SER A 507 -0.51 6.09 -17.19
CA SER A 507 -1.52 7.14 -17.32
C SER A 507 -1.83 7.88 -16.02
N TRP A 508 -0.97 7.88 -14.99
CA TRP A 508 -1.28 8.46 -13.68
C TRP A 508 -1.54 9.98 -13.74
N LEU A 509 -2.54 10.48 -12.99
CA LEU A 509 -2.67 11.91 -12.73
C LEU A 509 -1.74 12.34 -11.60
N GLY A 510 -1.17 13.53 -11.71
CA GLY A 510 -0.39 14.13 -10.64
C GLY A 510 0.66 15.10 -11.16
N THR A 511 1.70 15.28 -10.37
CA THR A 511 2.87 16.10 -10.70
C THR A 511 3.94 15.23 -11.35
N GLU A 512 4.48 15.67 -12.49
CA GLU A 512 5.63 15.00 -13.11
C GLU A 512 6.86 15.11 -12.22
N PHE A 513 7.57 14.00 -12.07
CA PHE A 513 8.74 13.90 -11.22
C PHE A 513 9.94 14.65 -11.84
N PRO A 514 10.58 15.58 -11.13
CA PRO A 514 11.58 16.47 -11.71
C PRO A 514 12.85 15.78 -12.22
N PHE A 515 13.14 14.55 -11.78
CA PHE A 515 14.38 13.84 -12.12
C PHE A 515 14.17 12.67 -13.10
N ALA A 516 12.93 12.40 -13.53
CA ALA A 516 12.63 11.35 -14.51
C ALA A 516 11.38 11.70 -15.32
N LYS A 517 11.57 12.02 -16.59
CA LYS A 517 10.49 12.37 -17.53
C LYS A 517 9.50 11.20 -17.69
N GLY A 518 8.21 11.51 -17.75
CA GLY A 518 7.13 10.53 -17.91
C GLY A 518 6.81 9.72 -16.65
N TRP A 519 7.45 10.03 -15.53
CA TRP A 519 7.10 9.49 -14.22
C TRP A 519 6.30 10.50 -13.42
N ILE A 520 5.25 10.04 -12.76
CA ILE A 520 4.34 10.86 -11.98
C ILE A 520 4.54 10.54 -10.50
N ILE A 521 4.62 11.58 -9.67
CA ILE A 521 4.69 11.42 -8.21
C ILE A 521 3.40 10.79 -7.70
N GLU A 522 3.53 9.78 -6.84
CA GLU A 522 2.38 9.03 -6.35
C GLU A 522 1.57 9.79 -5.27
N PRO A 523 0.25 9.53 -5.14
CA PRO A 523 -0.67 10.31 -4.31
C PRO A 523 -0.31 10.46 -2.82
N ILE A 524 0.35 9.47 -2.21
CA ILE A 524 0.73 9.59 -0.79
C ILE A 524 1.99 10.45 -0.63
N SER A 525 2.83 10.54 -1.66
CA SER A 525 4.07 11.31 -1.64
C SER A 525 3.86 12.78 -2.02
N ASP A 526 2.83 13.12 -2.80
CA ASP A 526 2.45 14.50 -3.12
C ASP A 526 1.43 15.11 -2.14
N SER A 527 1.05 14.39 -1.08
CA SER A 527 0.03 14.82 -0.11
C SER A 527 0.58 15.10 1.28
N THR A 528 1.83 15.57 1.41
CA THR A 528 2.49 15.68 2.73
C THR A 528 2.66 17.11 3.24
N LEU A 529 3.17 18.03 2.43
CA LEU A 529 3.38 19.44 2.83
C LEU A 529 2.24 20.39 2.40
N TYR A 530 1.17 19.85 1.85
CA TYR A 530 0.03 20.61 1.32
C TYR A 530 -0.67 21.58 2.30
N PRO A 531 -0.61 21.45 3.64
CA PRO A 531 -1.20 22.49 4.48
C PRO A 531 -0.48 23.83 4.32
N ALA A 532 0.82 23.84 3.98
CA ALA A 532 1.56 25.06 3.67
C ALA A 532 1.05 25.69 2.37
N TYR A 533 0.71 24.85 1.39
CA TYR A 533 0.15 25.31 0.12
C TYR A 533 -1.23 25.97 0.27
N TYR A 534 -2.06 25.58 1.24
CA TYR A 534 -3.33 26.28 1.49
C TYR A 534 -3.17 27.76 1.81
N ILE A 535 -2.02 28.18 2.33
CA ILE A 535 -1.75 29.59 2.62
C ILE A 535 -1.47 30.35 1.31
N VAL A 536 -0.78 29.70 0.38
CA VAL A 536 -0.46 30.24 -0.95
C VAL A 536 -1.66 30.17 -1.91
N SER A 537 -2.51 29.15 -1.80
CA SER A 537 -3.58 28.88 -2.77
C SER A 537 -4.58 30.03 -2.91
N LYS A 538 -4.90 30.77 -1.84
CA LYS A 538 -5.72 31.99 -1.90
C LYS A 538 -5.20 33.01 -2.91
N TYR A 539 -3.89 33.20 -2.95
CA TYR A 539 -3.24 34.19 -3.82
C TYR A 539 -3.21 33.72 -5.27
N VAL A 540 -3.06 32.41 -5.49
CA VAL A 540 -3.18 31.81 -6.82
C VAL A 540 -4.63 31.92 -7.32
N ASN A 541 -5.60 31.58 -6.48
CA ASN A 541 -7.02 31.55 -6.82
C ASN A 541 -7.60 32.95 -7.11
N SER A 542 -7.11 33.97 -6.41
CA SER A 542 -7.48 35.38 -6.65
C SER A 542 -6.75 36.01 -7.84
N GLY A 543 -5.71 35.36 -8.36
CA GLY A 543 -4.84 35.91 -9.41
C GLY A 543 -3.79 36.91 -8.92
N GLU A 544 -3.70 37.18 -7.60
CA GLU A 544 -2.64 38.00 -7.00
C GLU A 544 -1.25 37.39 -7.21
N LEU A 545 -1.14 36.05 -7.21
CA LEU A 545 0.08 35.29 -7.47
C LEU A 545 -0.02 34.51 -8.77
N LYS A 546 0.86 34.82 -9.72
CA LYS A 546 0.98 34.08 -10.98
C LYS A 546 1.73 32.77 -10.77
N VAL A 547 1.29 31.69 -11.43
CA VAL A 547 1.88 30.36 -11.30
C VAL A 547 3.35 30.34 -11.74
N GLU A 548 3.72 31.17 -12.71
CA GLU A 548 5.08 31.28 -13.23
C GLU A 548 6.05 31.91 -12.22
N TRP A 549 5.53 32.57 -11.18
CA TRP A 549 6.34 33.16 -10.12
C TRP A 549 6.67 32.17 -9.01
N MET A 550 6.04 30.99 -9.01
CA MET A 550 6.19 29.95 -8.00
C MET A 550 7.36 29.02 -8.33
N ASP A 551 8.57 29.60 -8.38
CA ASP A 551 9.81 28.85 -8.56
C ASP A 551 10.42 28.42 -7.22
N GLU A 552 11.57 27.73 -7.27
CA GLU A 552 12.25 27.24 -6.07
C GLU A 552 12.64 28.37 -5.11
N ARG A 553 13.07 29.53 -5.65
CA ARG A 553 13.46 30.70 -4.84
C ARG A 553 12.25 31.26 -4.09
N PHE A 554 11.11 31.36 -4.75
CA PHE A 554 9.86 31.80 -4.12
C PHE A 554 9.50 30.93 -2.91
N PHE A 555 9.49 29.60 -3.07
CA PHE A 555 9.11 28.70 -1.99
C PHE A 555 10.17 28.64 -0.87
N ASP A 556 11.45 28.67 -1.22
CA ASP A 556 12.54 28.75 -0.24
C ASP A 556 12.45 30.03 0.60
N TYR A 557 12.14 31.18 -0.03
CA TYR A 557 11.92 32.43 0.69
C TYR A 557 10.67 32.39 1.56
N VAL A 558 9.52 31.94 1.05
CA VAL A 558 8.26 31.92 1.81
C VAL A 558 8.35 30.95 2.98
N TYR A 559 8.75 29.70 2.74
CA TYR A 559 8.65 28.63 3.74
C TYR A 559 9.90 28.45 4.58
N LEU A 560 11.09 28.59 3.99
CA LEU A 560 12.36 28.33 4.67
C LEU A 560 13.05 29.61 5.13
N GLY A 561 12.61 30.79 4.65
CA GLY A 561 13.25 32.06 4.92
C GLY A 561 14.65 32.17 4.34
N ARG A 562 14.91 31.50 3.22
CA ARG A 562 16.19 31.54 2.51
C ARG A 562 16.13 32.56 1.37
N GLY A 563 17.18 33.36 1.23
CA GLY A 563 17.24 34.48 0.28
C GLY A 563 16.66 35.78 0.85
N GLU A 564 16.67 36.83 0.04
CA GLU A 564 16.18 38.17 0.41
C GLU A 564 15.06 38.63 -0.53
N ILE A 565 14.20 39.54 -0.07
CA ILE A 565 13.10 40.03 -0.91
C ILE A 565 13.60 40.81 -2.15
N SER A 566 14.78 41.41 -2.04
CA SER A 566 15.50 42.10 -3.12
C SER A 566 15.83 41.19 -4.30
N ASP A 567 15.92 39.87 -4.08
CA ASP A 567 16.22 38.88 -5.12
C ASP A 567 15.06 38.72 -6.12
N PHE A 568 13.86 39.19 -5.76
CA PHE A 568 12.68 39.14 -6.61
C PHE A 568 12.48 40.46 -7.37
N PRO A 569 11.96 40.42 -8.61
CA PRO A 569 11.53 41.61 -9.34
C PRO A 569 10.54 42.45 -8.53
N GLU A 570 10.64 43.78 -8.64
CA GLU A 570 9.87 44.79 -7.88
C GLU A 570 8.37 44.48 -7.87
N GLU A 571 7.82 44.09 -9.02
CA GLU A 571 6.39 43.81 -9.20
C GLU A 571 5.89 42.58 -8.42
N ARG A 572 6.79 41.70 -7.97
CA ARG A 572 6.44 40.49 -7.20
C ARG A 572 6.59 40.70 -5.70
N ARG A 573 7.44 41.64 -5.27
CA ARG A 573 7.87 41.76 -3.87
C ARG A 573 6.69 41.91 -2.92
N GLY A 574 5.75 42.80 -3.22
CA GLY A 574 4.60 43.08 -2.35
C GLY A 574 3.73 41.84 -2.08
N VAL A 575 3.42 41.05 -3.12
CA VAL A 575 2.63 39.81 -2.92
C VAL A 575 3.44 38.73 -2.20
N ILE A 576 4.72 38.59 -2.51
CA ILE A 576 5.60 37.59 -1.86
C ILE A 576 5.77 37.88 -0.37
N GLU A 577 5.99 39.14 0.02
CA GLU A 577 6.07 39.53 1.44
C GLU A 577 4.75 39.28 2.18
N LYS A 578 3.63 39.62 1.54
CA LYS A 578 2.29 39.38 2.10
C LYS A 578 2.07 37.89 2.35
N ILE A 579 2.41 37.03 1.39
CA ILE A 579 2.34 35.57 1.52
C ILE A 579 3.24 35.07 2.64
N ARG A 580 4.50 35.54 2.71
CA ARG A 580 5.43 35.14 3.77
C ARG A 580 4.91 35.50 5.15
N ARG A 581 4.35 36.70 5.33
CA ARG A 581 3.75 37.11 6.61
C ARG A 581 2.55 36.24 6.99
N ASP A 582 1.71 35.88 6.02
CA ASP A 582 0.60 34.96 6.25
C ASP A 582 1.08 33.55 6.60
N PHE A 583 2.14 33.07 5.94
CA PHE A 583 2.76 31.78 6.29
C PHE A 583 3.28 31.77 7.72
N LEU A 584 4.07 32.79 8.11
CA LEU A 584 4.62 32.92 9.46
C LEU A 584 3.53 33.07 10.54
N TYR A 585 2.37 33.63 10.19
CA TYR A 585 1.23 33.73 11.11
C TYR A 585 0.47 32.41 11.24
N TRP A 586 0.09 31.77 10.12
CA TRP A 586 -0.79 30.60 10.14
C TRP A 586 -0.08 29.30 10.50
N TYR A 587 1.20 29.13 10.15
CA TYR A 587 1.99 27.93 10.48
C TYR A 587 2.62 28.03 11.88
N PRO A 588 2.89 26.90 12.58
CA PRO A 588 2.71 25.50 12.17
C PRO A 588 1.24 25.05 12.12
N LEU A 589 0.91 23.98 11.40
CA LEU A 589 -0.44 23.39 11.46
C LEU A 589 -0.79 22.94 12.89
N ASP A 590 -1.97 23.31 13.41
CA ASP A 590 -2.39 22.92 14.76
C ASP A 590 -2.96 21.50 14.81
N ILE A 591 -3.81 21.13 13.85
CA ILE A 591 -4.39 19.77 13.76
C ILE A 591 -4.48 19.31 12.29
N ASN A 592 -3.94 18.12 12.02
CA ASN A 592 -4.28 17.33 10.84
C ASN A 592 -5.33 16.26 11.21
N LEU A 593 -6.55 16.36 10.69
CA LEU A 593 -7.65 15.45 11.01
C LEU A 593 -7.90 14.45 9.87
N GLY A 594 -8.03 13.16 10.16
CA GLY A 594 -8.34 12.15 9.14
C GLY A 594 -8.85 10.82 9.70
N GLY A 595 -9.18 9.89 8.80
CA GLY A 595 -9.65 8.56 9.16
C GLY A 595 -8.53 7.60 9.62
N LYS A 596 -8.90 6.51 10.29
CA LYS A 596 -7.98 5.47 10.81
C LYS A 596 -7.09 4.83 9.75
N GLU A 597 -7.54 4.80 8.49
CA GLU A 597 -6.75 4.33 7.35
C GLU A 597 -5.46 5.13 7.12
N HIS A 598 -5.35 6.34 7.66
CA HIS A 598 -4.16 7.18 7.52
C HIS A 598 -3.08 6.90 8.57
N LYS A 599 -3.37 6.15 9.63
CA LYS A 599 -2.48 5.88 10.78
C LYS A 599 -1.12 5.30 10.36
N THR A 600 -1.12 4.37 9.41
CA THR A 600 0.10 3.64 9.01
C THR A 600 0.62 4.04 7.63
N VAL A 601 0.06 5.09 7.01
CA VAL A 601 0.44 5.51 5.65
C VAL A 601 0.65 7.00 5.55
N HIS A 602 -0.42 7.80 5.64
CA HIS A 602 -0.39 9.24 5.35
C HIS A 602 0.19 10.04 6.52
N PHE A 603 -0.24 9.78 7.76
CA PHE A 603 0.25 10.54 8.92
C PHE A 603 1.75 10.38 9.18
N PRO A 604 2.35 9.18 9.05
CA PRO A 604 3.81 9.04 9.12
C PRO A 604 4.54 9.88 8.06
N VAL A 605 4.18 9.75 6.78
CA VAL A 605 4.85 10.52 5.71
C VAL A 605 4.60 12.01 5.83
N PHE A 606 3.41 12.43 6.27
CA PHE A 606 3.08 13.82 6.57
C PHE A 606 4.06 14.39 7.60
N LEU A 607 4.26 13.70 8.72
CA LEU A 607 5.17 14.13 9.78
C LEU A 607 6.62 14.13 9.29
N MET A 608 7.08 13.02 8.70
CA MET A 608 8.48 12.88 8.29
C MET A 608 8.87 13.90 7.22
N ASN A 609 7.99 14.24 6.25
CA ASN A 609 8.28 15.30 5.29
C ASN A 609 8.35 16.69 5.93
N HIS A 610 7.51 16.98 6.93
CA HIS A 610 7.62 18.23 7.69
C HIS A 610 8.96 18.29 8.43
N VAL A 611 9.38 17.21 9.08
CA VAL A 611 10.66 17.13 9.81
C VAL A 611 11.87 17.24 8.86
N ALA A 612 11.77 16.62 7.68
CA ALA A 612 12.82 16.62 6.67
C ALA A 612 13.08 18.01 6.06
N ILE A 613 12.01 18.75 5.72
CA ILE A 613 12.09 19.96 4.89
C ILE A 613 11.88 21.23 5.70
N MET A 614 10.85 21.27 6.56
CA MET A 614 10.41 22.50 7.21
C MET A 614 11.31 22.84 8.42
N PRO A 615 11.46 24.13 8.76
CA PRO A 615 12.16 24.52 9.98
C PRO A 615 11.41 24.01 11.23
N LYS A 616 12.13 23.74 12.33
CA LYS A 616 11.57 23.11 13.55
C LYS A 616 10.33 23.83 14.12
N TRP A 617 10.27 25.16 14.03
CA TRP A 617 9.11 25.94 14.49
C TRP A 617 7.83 25.69 13.67
N ALA A 618 7.99 25.20 12.42
CA ALA A 618 6.91 24.95 11.47
C ALA A 618 6.44 23.48 11.46
N TRP A 619 7.00 22.61 12.32
CA TRP A 619 6.56 21.22 12.43
C TRP A 619 5.16 21.12 13.03
N PRO A 620 4.34 20.14 12.60
CA PRO A 620 2.92 20.06 12.94
C PRO A 620 2.72 19.84 14.43
N ARG A 621 1.68 20.46 15.02
CA ARG A 621 1.41 20.39 16.46
C ARG A 621 0.48 19.25 16.86
N GLY A 622 -0.30 18.68 15.94
CA GLY A 622 -1.24 17.64 16.32
C GLY A 622 -1.86 16.86 15.17
N ILE A 623 -2.35 15.67 15.52
CA ILE A 623 -3.06 14.74 14.64
C ILE A 623 -4.33 14.28 15.36
N PHE A 624 -5.44 14.26 14.66
CA PHE A 624 -6.71 13.74 15.16
C PHE A 624 -7.21 12.64 14.22
N VAL A 625 -7.41 11.45 14.77
CA VAL A 625 -7.86 10.28 14.02
C VAL A 625 -9.28 9.92 14.41
N HIS A 626 -10.12 9.62 13.41
CA HIS A 626 -11.46 9.09 13.64
C HIS A 626 -11.72 7.77 12.90
N TRP A 627 -12.69 7.02 13.39
CA TRP A 627 -13.09 5.72 12.87
C TRP A 627 -14.28 5.84 11.91
N TRP A 628 -14.65 4.72 11.27
CA TRP A 628 -15.59 4.72 10.16
C TRP A 628 -17.03 4.92 10.61
N VAL A 629 -17.87 5.25 9.63
CA VAL A 629 -19.30 4.95 9.69
C VAL A 629 -19.51 3.68 8.88
N THR A 630 -20.13 2.68 9.48
CA THR A 630 -20.37 1.34 8.92
C THR A 630 -21.83 1.18 8.52
N GLN A 631 -22.12 0.22 7.64
CA GLN A 631 -23.50 -0.24 7.40
C GLN A 631 -23.97 -1.12 8.55
N LYS A 632 -25.26 -1.45 8.54
CA LYS A 632 -25.88 -2.41 9.44
C LYS A 632 -25.12 -3.74 9.43
N GLY A 633 -24.64 -4.18 10.60
CA GLY A 633 -23.82 -5.38 10.73
C GLY A 633 -22.30 -5.14 10.73
N GLY A 634 -21.86 -3.88 10.79
CA GLY A 634 -20.45 -3.52 11.06
C GLY A 634 -19.52 -3.50 9.84
N GLU A 635 -20.02 -3.82 8.64
CA GLU A 635 -19.22 -3.71 7.41
C GLU A 635 -18.98 -2.25 6.99
N LYS A 636 -17.80 -1.95 6.45
CA LYS A 636 -17.48 -0.63 5.89
C LYS A 636 -18.47 -0.29 4.76
N ILE A 637 -18.98 0.95 4.75
CA ILE A 637 -19.81 1.45 3.65
C ILE A 637 -19.01 1.36 2.33
N ALA A 638 -19.45 0.49 1.42
CA ALA A 638 -18.81 0.27 0.12
C ALA A 638 -19.72 0.73 -1.02
N LYS A 639 -19.15 1.48 -1.98
CA LYS A 639 -19.88 1.97 -3.17
C LYS A 639 -20.37 0.84 -4.08
N SER A 640 -19.62 -0.27 -4.16
CA SER A 640 -19.87 -1.41 -5.05
C SER A 640 -20.90 -2.41 -4.53
N LYS A 641 -21.07 -2.54 -3.21
CA LYS A 641 -21.98 -3.53 -2.60
C LYS A 641 -23.44 -3.03 -2.46
N GLY A 642 -23.71 -1.77 -2.80
CA GLY A 642 -24.97 -1.12 -2.44
C GLY A 642 -25.05 -0.82 -0.93
N GLY A 643 -25.91 0.12 -0.52
CA GLY A 643 -26.10 0.47 0.90
C GLY A 643 -25.42 1.76 1.39
N ALA A 644 -24.71 2.49 0.52
CA ALA A 644 -24.34 3.88 0.82
C ALA A 644 -25.53 4.80 0.50
N GLU A 645 -26.23 5.28 1.53
CA GLU A 645 -27.28 6.29 1.36
C GLU A 645 -26.67 7.56 0.73
N PRO A 646 -27.23 8.07 -0.38
CA PRO A 646 -26.79 9.34 -0.97
C PRO A 646 -26.94 10.48 0.04
N ILE A 647 -25.88 11.27 0.21
CA ILE A 647 -25.87 12.41 1.13
C ILE A 647 -27.05 13.39 0.88
N PRO A 648 -27.41 13.75 -0.38
CA PRO A 648 -28.53 14.65 -0.63
C PRO A 648 -29.88 14.14 -0.11
N GLU A 649 -30.09 12.83 -0.17
CA GLU A 649 -31.30 12.15 0.34
C GLU A 649 -31.29 12.12 1.86
N ALA A 650 -30.16 11.72 2.46
CA ALA A 650 -29.99 11.70 3.92
C ALA A 650 -30.24 13.07 4.56
N ILE A 651 -29.72 14.16 3.95
CA ILE A 651 -29.99 15.53 4.42
C ILE A 651 -31.48 15.86 4.33
N ALA A 652 -32.14 15.48 3.24
CA ALA A 652 -33.56 15.76 3.06
C ALA A 652 -34.43 15.00 4.07
N HIS A 653 -34.01 13.80 4.47
CA HIS A 653 -34.74 12.95 5.41
C HIS A 653 -34.49 13.34 6.88
N TYR A 654 -33.24 13.48 7.30
CA TYR A 654 -32.88 13.65 8.72
C TYR A 654 -32.64 15.11 9.14
N GLY A 655 -32.33 16.01 8.20
CA GLY A 655 -31.83 17.35 8.49
C GLY A 655 -30.34 17.37 8.86
N VAL A 656 -29.66 18.46 8.52
CA VAL A 656 -28.21 18.63 8.72
C VAL A 656 -27.84 18.65 10.20
N ASP A 657 -28.60 19.37 11.03
CA ASP A 657 -28.28 19.52 12.44
C ASP A 657 -28.41 18.18 13.19
N SER A 658 -29.44 17.40 12.86
CA SER A 658 -29.62 16.04 13.41
C SER A 658 -28.46 15.12 13.04
N MET A 659 -28.03 15.12 11.76
CA MET A 659 -26.90 14.29 11.31
C MET A 659 -25.60 14.69 12.01
N ARG A 660 -25.33 15.99 12.14
CA ARG A 660 -24.14 16.50 12.83
C ARG A 660 -24.13 16.13 14.31
N LEU A 661 -25.28 16.27 14.97
CA LEU A 661 -25.45 15.86 16.37
C LEU A 661 -25.24 14.36 16.53
N TYR A 662 -25.82 13.56 15.64
CA TYR A 662 -25.62 12.12 15.59
C TYR A 662 -24.13 11.77 15.50
N TYR A 663 -23.37 12.34 14.57
CA TYR A 663 -21.92 12.07 14.46
C TYR A 663 -21.12 12.43 15.71
N CYS A 664 -21.55 13.46 16.44
CA CYS A 664 -20.89 13.90 17.66
C CYS A 664 -21.30 13.08 18.90
N HIS A 665 -22.44 12.39 18.86
CA HIS A 665 -23.04 11.75 20.03
C HIS A 665 -23.07 10.22 19.97
N VAL A 666 -23.15 9.63 18.76
CA VAL A 666 -23.34 8.19 18.57
C VAL A 666 -22.19 7.34 19.13
N GLY A 667 -20.99 7.91 19.24
CA GLY A 667 -19.85 7.25 19.87
C GLY A 667 -18.60 8.12 19.91
N SER A 668 -17.59 7.66 20.65
CA SER A 668 -16.25 8.24 20.63
C SER A 668 -15.72 8.28 19.19
N PRO A 669 -14.93 9.31 18.80
CA PRO A 669 -14.29 9.33 17.48
C PRO A 669 -13.42 8.11 17.19
N GLU A 670 -12.94 7.40 18.22
CA GLU A 670 -12.09 6.19 18.09
C GLU A 670 -12.87 4.88 17.89
N MET A 671 -14.20 4.95 17.74
CA MET A 671 -15.05 3.78 17.46
C MET A 671 -15.70 3.84 16.08
N ASP A 672 -15.79 2.69 15.42
CA ASP A 672 -16.67 2.54 14.26
C ASP A 672 -18.12 2.68 14.73
N VAL A 673 -18.96 3.36 13.95
CA VAL A 673 -20.36 3.61 14.31
C VAL A 673 -21.27 3.20 13.16
N GLU A 674 -22.33 2.46 13.48
CA GLU A 674 -23.31 2.00 12.49
C GLU A 674 -24.25 3.13 12.10
N TRP A 675 -24.35 3.43 10.80
CA TRP A 675 -25.22 4.46 10.21
C TRP A 675 -26.69 4.20 10.50
#